data_AF-A0A2G9S171-F1
#
_entry.id   AF-A0A2G9S171-F1
#
_cell.length_a   1.000
_cell.length_b   1.000
_cell.length_c   1.000
_cell.angle_alpha   90.00
_cell.angle_beta   90.00
_cell.angle_gamma   90.00
#
_symmetry.space_group_name_H-M   'P 1'
#
loop_
_entity.id
_entity.type
_entity.pdbx_description
1 polymer ?
#
loop_
_entity_poly.entity_id
_entity_poly.type
_entity_poly.pdbx_seq_one_letter_code
_entity_poly.pdbx_strand_id
1 'polypeptide(L)'
;FQRTVAIADSNYNWFYGPESQLVFLDKFVLRNGSGNWLAEQIQANRVQEGPGTPAKGQRWCTLHTEFLWYDASLTPTPPPDFGTPQLHVFEDWGVVTYGSSLPAEINRPFISFKSGKLGGRAIFDIVHKNKYQDWVKGWRNFNAGHEHPDQNSFTFAPNGFPFITEALYGPKYTFLNNVLMFSPSESESCFAPWEGQVTEDCTSKWLKYKQGEAADSHGTVMAAMEKNGVVFIRGESVSAYSPKLKLKSVQRNLVLLHPQLLLLVDHIHLDHSSPVDATTTFFHNVDLPFEETSIDGVHGAILRHKENIYKMYWMDDTGLSEKAVITSINYPQGYPYNGTNYVNVTTHLRKPITRSIYLFIGPSIDVESFSVHGDYQQVDVFLATSDHAYAVYLFTGDTPSQSVYAKIVADRQKIVFDKTSSIKSFSPPEVKDYVKVVEQNLQHFKPVFQQMEKEILSHVKNTASFRKTAERLLRFSDKRNTEEAIEQLFAISQQQKQQGKITRTRKGARNYKFINAVPDIFSQIEVNEKQTRLKAMALAQSEVPVNEDEEMKDLLDFVDKPSVRQKSGSYSRYGPYHTLTTHNGAASISASYTRLFLILNIAIFIVLLALQLSRFLKTKNMHRKRCLYAILSIDCCILLWLYSSCYRSQC
;
A
#
# COMPACT_ATOMS: atom_id res chain seq x y z
N PHE A 1 1.60 7.52 16.43
CA PHE A 1 2.44 6.42 15.89
C PHE A 1 1.72 5.09 15.66
N GLN A 2 0.47 4.90 16.10
CA GLN A 2 -0.25 3.62 15.91
C GLN A 2 -0.89 3.45 14.54
N ARG A 3 -1.23 4.56 13.90
CA ARG A 3 -1.93 4.62 12.62
C ARG A 3 -1.17 5.46 11.61
N THR A 4 -1.39 5.16 10.34
CA THR A 4 -1.02 6.03 9.21
C THR A 4 -2.29 6.71 8.68
N VAL A 5 -2.14 7.53 7.64
CA VAL A 5 -3.27 8.21 6.98
C VAL A 5 -4.27 7.23 6.32
N ALA A 6 -3.81 6.01 6.00
CA ALA A 6 -4.62 4.93 5.43
C ALA A 6 -5.33 5.23 4.09
N ILE A 7 -4.76 6.13 3.28
CA ILE A 7 -5.18 6.39 1.88
C ILE A 7 -4.94 5.14 1.02
N ALA A 8 -5.82 4.93 0.04
CA ALA A 8 -5.80 3.79 -0.90
C ALA A 8 -6.03 2.43 -0.20
N ASP A 9 -5.80 1.32 -0.89
CA ASP A 9 -5.88 -0.01 -0.28
C ASP A 9 -4.85 -0.17 0.84
N SER A 10 -5.33 0.00 2.06
CA SER A 10 -4.48 0.10 3.24
C SER A 10 -5.03 -0.69 4.42
N ASN A 11 -4.15 -1.01 5.36
CA ASN A 11 -4.55 -1.36 6.72
C ASN A 11 -4.56 -0.09 7.59
N TYR A 12 -4.70 -0.23 8.90
CA TYR A 12 -4.65 0.93 9.81
C TYR A 12 -3.26 1.61 9.84
N ASN A 13 -2.19 0.94 9.38
CA ASN A 13 -0.82 1.41 9.52
C ASN A 13 0.12 0.98 8.38
N TRP A 14 0.86 -0.12 8.54
CA TRP A 14 1.82 -0.66 7.58
C TRP A 14 1.64 -2.17 7.44
N PHE A 15 1.76 -2.70 6.22
CA PHE A 15 1.73 -4.15 6.00
C PHE A 15 3.02 -4.84 6.47
N TYR A 16 4.19 -4.21 6.29
CA TYR A 16 5.49 -4.79 6.66
C TYR A 16 6.36 -3.75 7.40
N GLY A 17 6.98 -4.16 8.51
CA GLY A 17 7.78 -3.27 9.36
C GLY A 17 6.93 -2.24 10.13
N PRO A 18 7.23 -0.93 10.04
CA PRO A 18 8.21 -0.27 9.16
C PRO A 18 9.62 -0.10 9.78
N GLU A 19 9.86 -0.66 10.97
CA GLU A 19 11.12 -0.50 11.72
C GLU A 19 12.33 -0.87 10.87
N SER A 20 12.25 -2.00 10.15
CA SER A 20 13.32 -2.45 9.25
C SER A 20 13.69 -1.41 8.19
N GLN A 21 12.71 -0.73 7.58
CA GLN A 21 12.93 0.27 6.55
C GLN A 21 13.50 1.56 7.16
N LEU A 22 13.06 1.91 8.36
CA LEU A 22 13.51 3.11 9.07
C LEU A 22 14.97 3.00 9.51
N VAL A 23 15.38 1.86 10.08
CA VAL A 23 16.79 1.64 10.47
C VAL A 23 17.70 1.50 9.25
N PHE A 24 17.18 0.98 8.13
CA PHE A 24 17.90 1.00 6.84
C PHE A 24 18.18 2.43 6.39
N LEU A 25 17.15 3.29 6.41
CA LEU A 25 17.31 4.70 6.05
C LEU A 25 18.33 5.39 6.97
N ASP A 26 18.32 5.09 8.26
CA ASP A 26 19.27 5.71 9.17
C ASP A 26 20.71 5.23 8.90
N LYS A 27 20.93 3.92 8.71
CA LYS A 27 22.26 3.37 8.46
C LYS A 27 22.87 3.82 7.13
N PHE A 28 22.06 3.88 6.07
CA PHE A 28 22.56 4.05 4.71
C PHE A 28 22.25 5.40 4.06
N VAL A 29 21.34 6.21 4.62
CA VAL A 29 20.89 7.47 4.01
C VAL A 29 21.03 8.66 4.97
N LEU A 30 20.26 8.69 6.07
CA LEU A 30 20.15 9.86 6.96
C LEU A 30 21.32 10.00 7.92
N ARG A 31 21.74 8.87 8.52
CA ARG A 31 22.88 8.76 9.45
C ARG A 31 22.87 9.78 10.58
N ASN A 32 21.68 10.03 11.14
CA ASN A 32 21.48 11.06 12.15
C ASN A 32 20.67 10.60 13.37
N GLY A 33 20.23 9.34 13.42
CA GLY A 33 19.49 8.77 14.55
C GLY A 33 17.97 8.95 14.47
N SER A 34 17.45 9.71 13.49
CA SER A 34 16.01 9.97 13.37
C SER A 34 15.22 8.76 12.87
N GLY A 35 15.83 7.91 12.04
CA GLY A 35 15.20 6.66 11.60
C GLY A 35 15.09 5.66 12.75
N ASN A 36 16.17 5.51 13.51
CA ASN A 36 16.20 4.69 14.72
C ASN A 36 15.18 5.18 15.76
N TRP A 37 15.11 6.49 15.99
CA TRP A 37 14.12 7.08 16.91
C TRP A 37 12.68 6.79 16.50
N LEU A 38 12.33 6.97 15.21
CA LEU A 38 10.96 6.71 14.77
C LEU A 38 10.61 5.23 14.84
N ALA A 39 11.57 4.33 14.55
CA ALA A 39 11.38 2.89 14.73
C ALA A 39 11.06 2.56 16.19
N GLU A 40 11.79 3.13 17.15
CA GLU A 40 11.52 2.96 18.59
C GLU A 40 10.14 3.50 18.98
N GLN A 41 9.74 4.67 18.48
CA GLN A 41 8.41 5.23 18.76
C GLN A 41 7.29 4.31 18.24
N ILE A 42 7.43 3.77 17.04
CA ILE A 42 6.42 2.87 16.46
C ILE A 42 6.38 1.54 17.22
N GLN A 43 7.53 0.96 17.51
CA GLN A 43 7.64 -0.30 18.25
C GLN A 43 7.02 -0.17 19.66
N ALA A 44 7.36 0.90 20.39
CA ALA A 44 6.86 1.14 21.74
C ALA A 44 5.34 1.38 21.80
N ASN A 45 4.75 1.90 20.72
CA ASN A 45 3.33 2.23 20.66
C ASN A 45 2.49 1.19 19.91
N ARG A 46 3.08 0.08 19.46
CA ARG A 46 2.41 -0.93 18.63
C ARG A 46 1.21 -1.56 19.34
N VAL A 47 0.07 -1.59 18.65
CA VAL A 47 -1.18 -2.17 19.16
C VAL A 47 -1.02 -3.68 19.32
N GLN A 48 -1.36 -4.21 20.48
CA GLN A 48 -1.24 -5.64 20.80
C GLN A 48 -2.51 -6.42 20.43
N GLU A 49 -3.68 -5.82 20.63
CA GLU A 49 -4.98 -6.41 20.31
C GLU A 49 -5.95 -5.34 19.77
N GLY A 50 -6.84 -5.75 18.85
CA GLY A 50 -7.84 -4.86 18.24
C GLY A 50 -7.38 -4.14 16.96
N PRO A 51 -8.11 -3.10 16.52
CA PRO A 51 -7.81 -2.33 15.32
C PRO A 51 -6.37 -1.82 15.27
N GLY A 52 -5.65 -2.14 14.19
CA GLY A 52 -4.24 -1.79 14.00
C GLY A 52 -3.23 -2.83 14.49
N THR A 53 -3.68 -3.97 15.01
CA THR A 53 -2.80 -5.11 15.31
C THR A 53 -2.22 -5.69 14.00
N PRO A 54 -0.89 -5.86 13.89
CA PRO A 54 -0.27 -6.46 12.71
C PRO A 54 -0.73 -7.90 12.48
N ALA A 55 -1.04 -8.25 11.23
CA ALA A 55 -1.51 -9.59 10.88
C ALA A 55 -0.46 -10.67 11.19
N LYS A 56 -0.91 -11.87 11.57
CA LYS A 56 -0.05 -12.99 11.98
C LYS A 56 0.97 -13.38 10.91
N GLY A 57 0.59 -13.37 9.63
CA GLY A 57 1.49 -13.67 8.52
C GLY A 57 2.52 -12.59 8.20
N GLN A 58 2.30 -11.36 8.67
CA GLN A 58 3.12 -10.19 8.30
C GLN A 58 4.04 -9.71 9.41
N ARG A 59 3.59 -9.83 10.68
CA ARG A 59 4.21 -9.18 11.85
C ARG A 59 5.67 -9.53 12.14
N TRP A 60 6.17 -10.66 11.64
CA TRP A 60 7.56 -11.11 11.86
C TRP A 60 8.41 -11.10 10.59
N CYS A 61 7.83 -10.71 9.45
CA CYS A 61 8.48 -10.80 8.14
C CYS A 61 9.83 -10.08 8.11
N THR A 62 9.92 -8.88 8.69
CA THR A 62 11.06 -7.97 8.54
C THR A 62 12.00 -7.92 9.75
N LEU A 63 11.78 -8.74 10.78
CA LEU A 63 12.62 -8.70 12.01
C LEU A 63 14.10 -9.01 11.71
N HIS A 64 14.35 -9.92 10.76
CA HIS A 64 15.71 -10.32 10.42
C HIS A 64 16.48 -9.21 9.69
N THR A 65 15.84 -8.46 8.80
CA THR A 65 16.46 -7.31 8.11
C THR A 65 16.61 -6.12 9.04
N GLU A 66 15.64 -5.87 9.92
CA GLU A 66 15.77 -4.87 10.99
C GLU A 66 17.03 -5.12 11.82
N PHE A 67 17.24 -6.36 12.26
CA PHE A 67 18.44 -6.74 13.01
C PHE A 67 19.75 -6.51 12.23
N LEU A 68 19.78 -6.88 10.95
CA LEU A 68 20.98 -6.72 10.10
C LEU A 68 21.28 -5.25 9.76
N TRP A 69 20.24 -4.44 9.59
CA TRP A 69 20.34 -3.06 9.14
C TRP A 69 20.34 -2.05 10.26
N TYR A 70 20.07 -2.44 11.50
CA TYR A 70 20.28 -1.56 12.64
C TYR A 70 21.76 -1.15 12.77
N ASP A 71 21.99 0.10 13.14
CA ASP A 71 23.30 0.63 13.50
C ASP A 71 23.22 1.26 14.90
N ALA A 72 23.72 0.51 15.89
CA ALA A 72 23.70 0.91 17.29
C ALA A 72 24.61 2.11 17.61
N SER A 73 25.50 2.50 16.70
CA SER A 73 26.34 3.69 16.89
C SER A 73 25.57 5.00 16.69
N LEU A 74 24.41 4.95 16.03
CA LEU A 74 23.53 6.10 15.81
C LEU A 74 22.52 6.19 16.97
N THR A 75 22.72 7.19 17.84
CA THR A 75 21.83 7.43 18.98
C THR A 75 20.44 7.84 18.49
N PRO A 76 19.35 7.18 18.92
CA PRO A 76 17.99 7.56 18.57
C PRO A 76 17.71 9.03 18.94
N THR A 77 17.51 9.86 17.92
CA THR A 77 17.34 11.31 18.08
C THR A 77 16.14 11.80 17.28
N PRO A 78 15.12 12.42 17.91
CA PRO A 78 13.96 12.95 17.17
C PRO A 78 14.39 14.02 16.16
N PRO A 79 13.63 14.17 15.05
CA PRO A 79 13.76 15.33 14.18
C PRO A 79 13.65 16.65 14.98
N PRO A 80 14.37 17.72 14.59
CA PRO A 80 14.41 18.98 15.36
C PRO A 80 13.05 19.66 15.57
N ASP A 81 12.08 19.38 14.69
CA ASP A 81 10.73 19.93 14.68
C ASP A 81 9.69 19.02 15.37
N PHE A 82 10.10 17.87 15.93
CA PHE A 82 9.21 16.98 16.66
C PHE A 82 8.49 17.71 17.81
N GLY A 83 7.19 17.43 17.97
CA GLY A 83 6.33 18.11 18.94
C GLY A 83 5.75 19.45 18.46
N THR A 84 6.14 19.93 17.27
CA THR A 84 5.53 21.09 16.62
C THR A 84 4.69 20.60 15.43
N PRO A 85 3.39 20.98 15.32
CA PRO A 85 2.59 20.58 14.18
C PRO A 85 3.14 21.22 12.90
N GLN A 86 3.51 20.40 11.93
CA GLN A 86 4.02 20.85 10.63
C GLN A 86 3.02 20.56 9.52
N LEU A 87 2.94 21.47 8.54
CA LEU A 87 2.25 21.26 7.27
C LEU A 87 3.24 20.69 6.25
N HIS A 88 2.88 19.58 5.62
CA HIS A 88 3.69 18.96 4.57
C HIS A 88 2.85 18.67 3.33
N VAL A 89 3.39 18.97 2.15
CA VAL A 89 2.77 18.72 0.85
C VAL A 89 3.59 17.71 0.07
N PHE A 90 3.03 16.53 -0.15
CA PHE A 90 3.57 15.50 -1.03
C PHE A 90 3.17 15.82 -2.47
N GLU A 91 3.92 16.67 -3.16
CA GLU A 91 3.53 17.18 -4.48
C GLU A 91 3.36 16.10 -5.57
N ASP A 92 4.10 15.00 -5.47
CA ASP A 92 3.96 13.90 -6.41
C ASP A 92 2.69 13.10 -6.15
N TRP A 93 2.43 12.77 -4.89
CA TRP A 93 1.25 12.02 -4.47
C TRP A 93 -0.05 12.84 -4.54
N GLY A 94 0.06 14.17 -4.41
CA GLY A 94 -1.08 15.08 -4.28
C GLY A 94 -1.75 15.01 -2.92
N VAL A 95 -0.96 14.79 -1.85
CA VAL A 95 -1.45 14.70 -0.47
C VAL A 95 -0.88 15.81 0.39
N VAL A 96 -1.71 16.43 1.20
CA VAL A 96 -1.33 17.37 2.26
C VAL A 96 -1.53 16.70 3.60
N THR A 97 -0.60 16.90 4.53
CA THR A 97 -0.77 16.49 5.93
C THR A 97 -0.42 17.64 6.86
N TYR A 98 -1.10 17.72 8.00
CA TYR A 98 -0.78 18.66 9.07
C TYR A 98 -0.80 17.93 10.41
N GLY A 99 0.21 18.19 11.26
CA GLY A 99 0.28 17.63 12.61
C GLY A 99 0.60 16.13 12.66
N SER A 100 1.36 15.64 11.68
CA SER A 100 1.86 14.26 11.68
C SER A 100 2.88 14.02 12.80
N SER A 101 2.98 12.76 13.25
CA SER A 101 3.99 12.32 14.22
C SER A 101 3.98 13.07 15.56
N LEU A 102 2.83 13.58 15.99
CA LEU A 102 2.65 14.20 17.31
C LEU A 102 2.23 13.16 18.37
N PRO A 103 2.52 13.42 19.65
CA PRO A 103 1.88 12.71 20.76
C PRO A 103 0.35 12.86 20.71
N ALA A 104 -0.37 11.83 21.15
CA ALA A 104 -1.83 11.85 21.22
C ALA A 104 -2.27 12.63 22.47
N GLU A 105 -2.39 13.95 22.31
CA GLU A 105 -2.71 14.89 23.38
C GLU A 105 -3.81 15.87 22.93
N ILE A 106 -4.44 16.52 23.92
CA ILE A 106 -5.41 17.59 23.66
C ILE A 106 -4.74 18.71 22.85
N ASN A 107 -5.46 19.24 21.86
CA ASN A 107 -5.00 20.27 20.94
C ASN A 107 -3.80 19.87 20.06
N ARG A 108 -3.56 18.57 19.86
CA ARG A 108 -2.65 18.03 18.85
C ARG A 108 -3.46 17.36 17.73
N PRO A 109 -3.86 18.10 16.69
CA PRO A 109 -4.67 17.55 15.62
C PRO A 109 -3.81 16.84 14.58
N PHE A 110 -4.43 15.93 13.85
CA PHE A 110 -3.94 15.50 12.54
C PHE A 110 -4.99 15.80 11.48
N ILE A 111 -4.56 16.30 10.33
CA ILE A 111 -5.40 16.49 9.12
C ILE A 111 -4.66 15.91 7.94
N SER A 112 -5.39 15.24 7.04
CA SER A 112 -4.92 14.95 5.69
C SER A 112 -5.91 15.45 4.65
N PHE A 113 -5.41 15.71 3.45
CA PHE A 113 -6.22 16.04 2.28
C PHE A 113 -5.57 15.44 1.02
N LYS A 114 -6.34 14.76 0.17
CA LYS A 114 -5.84 14.19 -1.09
C LYS A 114 -6.56 14.82 -2.28
N SER A 115 -5.80 15.32 -3.24
CA SER A 115 -6.29 15.72 -4.55
C SER A 115 -5.11 15.75 -5.53
N GLY A 116 -4.93 14.66 -6.27
CA GLY A 116 -3.71 14.39 -7.03
C GLY A 116 -3.96 13.64 -8.33
N LYS A 117 -2.87 13.42 -9.08
CA LYS A 117 -2.91 12.65 -10.32
C LYS A 117 -2.92 11.15 -10.03
N LEU A 118 -3.72 10.40 -10.78
CA LEU A 118 -3.70 8.94 -10.75
C LEU A 118 -2.27 8.41 -10.96
N GLY A 119 -1.84 7.46 -10.15
CA GLY A 119 -0.48 6.90 -10.09
C GLY A 119 0.57 7.82 -9.47
N GLY A 120 0.19 9.02 -9.02
CA GLY A 120 1.12 10.10 -8.69
C GLY A 120 1.61 10.85 -9.93
N ARG A 121 2.04 12.09 -9.74
CA ARG A 121 2.45 13.03 -10.80
C ARG A 121 3.52 12.44 -11.71
N ALA A 122 4.51 11.73 -11.16
CA ALA A 122 5.57 11.11 -11.94
C ALA A 122 5.03 10.09 -12.94
N ILE A 123 4.23 9.11 -12.49
CA ILE A 123 3.67 8.06 -13.36
C ILE A 123 2.70 8.68 -14.36
N PHE A 124 1.80 9.54 -13.90
CA PHE A 124 0.83 10.22 -14.75
C PHE A 124 1.54 10.99 -15.87
N ASP A 125 2.54 11.80 -15.55
CA ASP A 125 3.28 12.58 -16.54
C ASP A 125 4.14 11.69 -17.45
N ILE A 126 4.67 10.56 -16.96
CA ILE A 126 5.38 9.60 -17.81
C ILE A 126 4.46 9.04 -18.88
N VAL A 127 3.25 8.62 -18.49
CA VAL A 127 2.24 8.07 -19.39
C VAL A 127 1.75 9.13 -20.38
N HIS A 128 1.28 10.28 -19.90
CA HIS A 128 0.60 11.29 -20.72
C HIS A 128 1.57 12.12 -21.57
N LYS A 129 2.84 12.24 -21.16
CA LYS A 129 3.87 12.94 -21.95
C LYS A 129 4.77 11.98 -22.73
N ASN A 130 4.44 10.69 -22.74
CA ASN A 130 5.17 9.65 -23.47
C ASN A 130 6.68 9.68 -23.18
N LYS A 131 7.04 9.71 -21.89
CA LYS A 131 8.43 9.64 -21.40
C LYS A 131 8.90 8.19 -21.36
N TYR A 132 10.21 7.97 -21.40
CA TYR A 132 10.86 6.66 -21.35
C TYR A 132 10.36 5.71 -22.45
N GLN A 133 10.30 6.21 -23.69
CA GLN A 133 9.65 5.56 -24.81
C GLN A 133 10.18 4.16 -25.13
N ASP A 134 11.42 3.85 -24.78
CA ASP A 134 11.99 2.51 -24.97
C ASP A 134 11.33 1.45 -24.08
N TRP A 135 10.75 1.86 -22.94
CA TRP A 135 10.23 0.96 -21.91
C TRP A 135 8.72 1.08 -21.72
N VAL A 136 8.21 2.31 -21.70
CA VAL A 136 6.82 2.61 -21.33
C VAL A 136 5.96 2.81 -22.57
N LYS A 137 4.84 2.09 -22.67
CA LYS A 137 3.79 2.32 -23.68
C LYS A 137 2.45 2.53 -22.98
N GLY A 138 2.30 3.71 -22.38
CA GLY A 138 1.10 4.10 -21.65
C GLY A 138 0.88 3.30 -20.35
N TRP A 139 -0.38 3.26 -19.90
CA TRP A 139 -0.79 2.63 -18.64
C TRP A 139 -0.52 1.14 -18.53
N ARG A 140 -0.27 0.43 -19.63
CA ARG A 140 0.02 -1.03 -19.58
C ARG A 140 1.25 -1.37 -18.72
N ASN A 141 2.16 -0.42 -18.53
CA ASN A 141 3.40 -0.59 -17.78
C ASN A 141 3.27 -0.22 -16.30
N PHE A 142 2.10 0.25 -15.86
CA PHE A 142 1.83 0.65 -14.48
C PHE A 142 0.54 0.00 -13.97
N ASN A 143 0.42 -0.13 -12.65
CA ASN A 143 -0.79 -0.64 -12.00
C ASN A 143 -1.25 0.31 -10.90
N ALA A 144 -2.33 1.05 -11.16
CA ALA A 144 -2.98 1.94 -10.20
C ALA A 144 -4.24 1.29 -9.58
N GLY A 145 -4.37 -0.04 -9.66
CA GLY A 145 -5.56 -0.76 -9.21
C GLY A 145 -5.84 -0.66 -7.71
N HIS A 146 -4.81 -0.39 -6.90
CA HIS A 146 -4.92 -0.22 -5.45
C HIS A 146 -5.29 1.21 -5.02
N GLU A 147 -5.33 2.18 -5.93
CA GLU A 147 -5.88 3.50 -5.61
C GLU A 147 -7.39 3.46 -5.44
N HIS A 148 -7.96 4.53 -4.87
CA HIS A 148 -9.38 4.70 -4.65
C HIS A 148 -9.94 5.89 -5.46
N PRO A 149 -11.26 5.92 -5.72
CA PRO A 149 -11.96 7.11 -6.24
C PRO A 149 -12.13 8.17 -5.13
N ASP A 150 -11.01 8.76 -4.69
CA ASP A 150 -10.86 9.52 -3.45
C ASP A 150 -10.34 10.96 -3.66
N GLN A 151 -10.43 11.51 -4.87
CA GLN A 151 -9.95 12.87 -5.13
C GLN A 151 -10.81 13.89 -4.36
N ASN A 152 -10.17 14.86 -3.70
CA ASN A 152 -10.72 15.75 -2.67
C ASN A 152 -11.13 15.06 -1.35
N SER A 153 -10.65 13.85 -1.05
CA SER A 153 -10.86 13.24 0.28
C SER A 153 -10.05 13.97 1.36
N PHE A 154 -10.49 13.83 2.61
CA PHE A 154 -9.75 14.33 3.77
C PHE A 154 -9.94 13.40 4.97
N THR A 155 -9.04 13.51 5.95
CA THR A 155 -9.22 12.92 7.28
C THR A 155 -9.00 13.97 8.34
N PHE A 156 -9.62 13.78 9.51
CA PHE A 156 -9.48 14.66 10.64
C PHE A 156 -9.45 13.88 11.94
N ALA A 157 -8.37 14.06 12.70
CA ALA A 157 -8.20 13.48 14.02
C ALA A 157 -7.91 14.56 15.08
N PRO A 158 -8.95 15.26 15.59
CA PRO A 158 -8.79 16.22 16.68
C PRO A 158 -8.28 15.52 17.95
N ASN A 159 -7.30 16.12 18.62
CA ASN A 159 -6.62 15.55 19.80
C ASN A 159 -5.97 14.17 19.55
N GLY A 160 -5.66 13.84 18.30
CA GLY A 160 -5.18 12.50 17.89
C GLY A 160 -6.27 11.42 17.88
N PHE A 161 -7.54 11.77 18.13
CA PHE A 161 -8.66 10.84 18.06
C PHE A 161 -9.23 10.79 16.62
N PRO A 162 -9.30 9.61 15.96
CA PRO A 162 -9.77 9.50 14.57
C PRO A 162 -11.28 9.82 14.47
N PHE A 163 -11.63 11.06 14.09
CA PHE A 163 -13.04 11.48 13.95
C PHE A 163 -13.55 11.21 12.54
N ILE A 164 -12.92 11.80 11.51
CA ILE A 164 -13.15 11.49 10.10
C ILE A 164 -11.97 10.68 9.59
N THR A 165 -12.21 9.46 9.12
CA THR A 165 -11.17 8.49 8.76
C THR A 165 -11.30 8.03 7.31
N GLU A 166 -10.23 7.47 6.75
CA GLU A 166 -10.36 6.62 5.57
C GLU A 166 -11.07 5.30 5.92
N ALA A 167 -11.55 4.59 4.90
CA ALA A 167 -12.32 3.36 5.03
C ALA A 167 -11.50 2.07 4.83
N LEU A 168 -10.16 2.18 4.76
CA LEU A 168 -9.20 1.07 4.59
C LEU A 168 -9.39 0.30 3.27
N TYR A 169 -8.75 -0.87 3.16
CA TYR A 169 -8.89 -1.76 2.01
C TYR A 169 -10.36 -2.20 1.82
N GLY A 170 -10.98 -1.72 0.75
CA GLY A 170 -12.36 -2.04 0.37
C GLY A 170 -12.62 -2.02 -1.14
N PRO A 171 -13.89 -2.22 -1.54
CA PRO A 171 -14.35 -2.04 -2.91
C PRO A 171 -14.06 -0.63 -3.45
N LYS A 172 -13.96 -0.50 -4.77
CA LYS A 172 -13.54 0.74 -5.43
C LYS A 172 -14.72 1.66 -5.74
N TYR A 173 -15.48 1.97 -4.68
CA TYR A 173 -16.68 2.81 -4.75
C TYR A 173 -16.38 4.22 -4.24
N THR A 174 -16.89 5.22 -4.94
CA THR A 174 -16.72 6.65 -4.61
C THR A 174 -17.26 6.96 -3.22
N PHE A 175 -18.45 6.44 -2.90
CA PHE A 175 -19.08 6.66 -1.60
C PHE A 175 -18.38 6.00 -0.40
N LEU A 176 -17.34 5.18 -0.62
CA LEU A 176 -16.50 4.64 0.46
C LEU A 176 -15.34 5.57 0.83
N ASN A 177 -15.26 6.74 0.21
CA ASN A 177 -14.27 7.76 0.48
C ASN A 177 -14.97 9.05 0.93
N ASN A 178 -14.25 9.92 1.63
CA ASN A 178 -14.78 11.19 2.13
C ASN A 178 -14.94 12.23 0.99
N VAL A 179 -15.75 11.97 -0.04
CA VAL A 179 -15.85 12.74 -1.28
C VAL A 179 -17.31 13.00 -1.70
N LEU A 180 -17.52 13.58 -2.88
CA LEU A 180 -18.84 13.88 -3.43
C LEU A 180 -19.28 12.88 -4.51
N MET A 181 -20.59 12.69 -4.66
CA MET A 181 -21.23 12.14 -5.85
C MET A 181 -22.32 13.08 -6.37
N PHE A 182 -22.73 12.93 -7.63
CA PHE A 182 -23.69 13.82 -8.29
C PHE A 182 -24.88 13.07 -8.86
N SER A 183 -26.04 13.72 -8.96
CA SER A 183 -27.26 13.14 -9.52
C SER A 183 -28.04 14.20 -10.32
N PRO A 184 -28.74 13.80 -11.40
CA PRO A 184 -28.74 12.46 -11.99
C PRO A 184 -27.46 12.15 -12.78
N SER A 185 -27.11 10.86 -12.83
CA SER A 185 -26.14 10.28 -13.74
C SER A 185 -26.65 10.35 -15.18
N GLU A 186 -25.81 10.80 -16.11
CA GLU A 186 -26.09 10.74 -17.55
C GLU A 186 -25.66 9.40 -18.16
N SER A 187 -24.78 8.68 -17.47
CA SER A 187 -24.27 7.37 -17.88
C SER A 187 -24.98 6.23 -17.15
N GLU A 188 -24.77 5.00 -17.62
CA GLU A 188 -24.88 3.84 -16.74
C GLU A 188 -23.87 4.01 -15.59
N SER A 189 -24.38 4.24 -14.39
CA SER A 189 -23.61 4.31 -13.16
C SER A 189 -23.94 3.11 -12.29
N CYS A 190 -22.96 2.68 -11.51
CA CYS A 190 -23.11 1.59 -10.55
C CYS A 190 -24.17 1.85 -9.49
N PHE A 191 -24.33 3.12 -9.13
CA PHE A 191 -25.17 3.55 -8.01
C PHE A 191 -26.24 4.54 -8.47
N ALA A 192 -26.75 4.35 -9.70
CA ALA A 192 -27.79 5.18 -10.27
C ALA A 192 -28.93 5.44 -9.26
N PRO A 193 -29.40 6.69 -9.12
CA PRO A 193 -29.12 7.84 -9.99
C PRO A 193 -27.81 8.57 -9.71
N TRP A 194 -27.00 8.13 -8.74
CA TRP A 194 -25.75 8.80 -8.36
C TRP A 194 -24.58 8.38 -9.27
N GLU A 195 -23.77 9.34 -9.68
CA GLU A 195 -22.51 9.16 -10.42
C GLU A 195 -21.33 9.65 -9.57
N GLY A 196 -20.32 8.79 -9.41
CA GLY A 196 -19.10 9.08 -8.67
C GLY A 196 -17.94 9.52 -9.55
N GLN A 197 -16.71 9.27 -9.09
CA GLN A 197 -15.51 9.57 -9.87
C GLN A 197 -15.31 8.52 -10.98
N VAL A 198 -14.71 8.92 -12.11
CA VAL A 198 -14.60 8.09 -13.33
C VAL A 198 -13.77 6.82 -13.16
N THR A 199 -13.02 6.71 -12.06
CA THR A 199 -12.19 5.56 -11.70
C THR A 199 -12.96 4.49 -10.91
N GLU A 200 -14.21 4.78 -10.51
CA GLU A 200 -15.11 3.83 -9.86
C GLU A 200 -15.27 2.53 -10.67
N ASP A 201 -15.24 1.40 -9.96
CA ASP A 201 -15.45 0.07 -10.55
C ASP A 201 -16.33 -0.79 -9.62
N CYS A 202 -17.28 -1.48 -10.22
CA CYS A 202 -18.38 -2.16 -9.55
C CYS A 202 -18.41 -3.65 -9.81
N THR A 203 -17.60 -4.10 -10.77
CA THR A 203 -17.43 -5.51 -11.12
C THR A 203 -16.05 -6.00 -10.74
N SER A 204 -15.10 -5.10 -10.48
CA SER A 204 -13.73 -5.43 -10.08
C SER A 204 -13.38 -5.03 -8.65
N LYS A 205 -12.44 -5.76 -8.07
CA LYS A 205 -11.72 -5.33 -6.84
C LYS A 205 -10.70 -4.22 -7.12
N TRP A 206 -10.34 -4.05 -8.39
CA TRP A 206 -9.36 -3.10 -8.88
C TRP A 206 -10.00 -1.82 -9.37
N LEU A 207 -9.30 -0.71 -9.19
CA LEU A 207 -9.74 0.58 -9.72
C LEU A 207 -9.77 0.54 -11.26
N LYS A 208 -10.68 1.27 -11.90
CA LYS A 208 -10.61 1.52 -13.34
C LYS A 208 -9.55 2.60 -13.60
N TYR A 209 -8.51 2.27 -14.37
CA TYR A 209 -7.41 3.22 -14.63
C TYR A 209 -6.74 3.11 -16.02
N LYS A 210 -6.99 2.04 -16.78
CA LYS A 210 -6.20 1.76 -18.01
C LYS A 210 -6.66 2.52 -19.26
N GLN A 211 -7.93 2.93 -19.34
CA GLN A 211 -8.54 3.43 -20.58
C GLN A 211 -9.60 4.51 -20.32
N GLY A 212 -9.82 5.34 -21.34
CA GLY A 212 -10.85 6.38 -21.35
C GLY A 212 -10.64 7.44 -20.28
N GLU A 213 -11.74 8.07 -19.85
CA GLU A 213 -11.73 9.15 -18.84
C GLU A 213 -11.04 8.74 -17.53
N ALA A 214 -11.11 7.45 -17.17
CA ALA A 214 -10.46 6.92 -15.98
C ALA A 214 -8.93 7.02 -16.02
N ALA A 215 -8.33 6.84 -17.20
CA ALA A 215 -6.89 6.94 -17.41
C ALA A 215 -6.38 8.38 -17.28
N ASP A 216 -7.24 9.36 -17.55
CA ASP A 216 -6.96 10.79 -17.47
C ASP A 216 -7.39 11.40 -16.12
N SER A 217 -7.94 10.59 -15.19
CA SER A 217 -8.49 11.07 -13.92
C SER A 217 -7.44 11.71 -13.03
N HIS A 218 -7.76 12.90 -12.49
CA HIS A 218 -6.90 13.60 -11.53
C HIS A 218 -7.66 14.65 -10.72
N GLY A 219 -7.19 14.87 -9.50
CA GLY A 219 -7.39 16.08 -8.71
C GLY A 219 -6.14 16.95 -8.68
N THR A 220 -6.22 18.08 -7.98
CA THR A 220 -5.08 18.98 -7.75
C THR A 220 -5.25 19.75 -6.44
N VAL A 221 -4.22 19.72 -5.59
CA VAL A 221 -4.09 20.65 -4.47
C VAL A 221 -3.68 22.03 -5.01
N MET A 222 -4.59 23.00 -4.95
CA MET A 222 -4.35 24.37 -5.42
C MET A 222 -3.57 25.22 -4.41
N ALA A 223 -3.85 25.00 -3.13
CA ALA A 223 -3.25 25.75 -2.03
C ALA A 223 -3.17 24.88 -0.77
N ALA A 224 -2.07 25.02 -0.02
CA ALA A 224 -1.90 24.47 1.32
C ALA A 224 -0.97 25.39 2.09
N MET A 225 -1.46 26.02 3.15
CA MET A 225 -0.72 27.03 3.93
C MET A 225 -1.08 26.94 5.40
N GLU A 226 -0.09 27.16 6.27
CA GLU A 226 -0.27 27.38 7.70
C GLU A 226 0.19 28.80 8.02
N LYS A 227 -0.64 29.55 8.76
CA LYS A 227 -0.31 30.89 9.24
C LYS A 227 -0.93 31.08 10.63
N ASN A 228 -0.08 31.29 11.64
CA ASN A 228 -0.48 31.58 13.02
C ASN A 228 -1.41 30.51 13.63
N GLY A 229 -1.14 29.23 13.39
CA GLY A 229 -1.94 28.10 13.86
C GLY A 229 -3.18 27.80 13.04
N VAL A 230 -3.53 28.65 12.06
CA VAL A 230 -4.64 28.41 11.13
C VAL A 230 -4.11 27.74 9.87
N VAL A 231 -4.75 26.64 9.47
CA VAL A 231 -4.39 25.89 8.26
C VAL A 231 -5.46 26.09 7.21
N PHE A 232 -5.04 26.43 5.98
CA PHE A 232 -5.91 26.55 4.82
C PHE A 232 -5.46 25.58 3.73
N ILE A 233 -6.37 24.74 3.23
CA ILE A 233 -6.13 23.82 2.11
C ILE A 233 -7.26 23.98 1.10
N ARG A 234 -6.93 24.05 -0.19
CA ARG A 234 -7.90 24.02 -1.29
C ARG A 234 -7.50 22.96 -2.31
N GLY A 235 -8.44 22.12 -2.72
CA GLY A 235 -8.30 21.23 -3.87
C GLY A 235 -9.38 21.46 -4.93
N GLU A 236 -9.07 21.03 -6.14
CA GLU A 236 -9.95 21.00 -7.31
C GLU A 236 -9.96 19.57 -7.87
N SER A 237 -11.15 19.02 -8.10
CA SER A 237 -11.31 17.63 -8.54
C SER A 237 -12.26 17.46 -9.71
N VAL A 238 -12.58 18.53 -10.46
CA VAL A 238 -13.47 18.45 -11.64
C VAL A 238 -13.02 17.34 -12.62
N SER A 239 -11.72 17.17 -12.82
CA SER A 239 -11.13 16.16 -13.70
C SER A 239 -11.16 14.73 -13.16
N ALA A 240 -11.68 14.52 -11.95
CA ALA A 240 -11.97 13.19 -11.42
C ALA A 240 -13.40 12.73 -11.76
N TYR A 241 -14.25 13.61 -12.29
CA TYR A 241 -15.63 13.31 -12.65
C TYR A 241 -15.85 13.34 -14.17
N SER A 242 -16.93 12.71 -14.62
CA SER A 242 -17.29 12.66 -16.03
C SER A 242 -17.56 14.06 -16.59
N PRO A 243 -16.97 14.45 -17.73
CA PRO A 243 -17.28 15.70 -18.40
C PRO A 243 -18.76 15.84 -18.79
N LYS A 244 -19.50 14.72 -18.87
CA LYS A 244 -20.95 14.72 -19.20
C LYS A 244 -21.81 15.36 -18.11
N LEU A 245 -21.34 15.38 -16.87
CA LEU A 245 -22.00 16.11 -15.77
C LEU A 245 -21.89 17.63 -15.94
N LYS A 246 -21.01 18.10 -16.83
CA LYS A 246 -20.75 19.53 -17.14
C LYS A 246 -20.46 20.37 -15.88
N LEU A 247 -19.65 19.80 -15.01
CA LEU A 247 -19.09 20.48 -13.85
C LEU A 247 -17.99 21.44 -14.32
N LYS A 248 -18.02 22.69 -13.89
CA LYS A 248 -16.96 23.69 -14.15
C LYS A 248 -15.90 23.68 -13.05
N SER A 249 -16.32 23.43 -11.80
CA SER A 249 -15.42 23.38 -10.65
C SER A 249 -16.04 22.52 -9.56
N VAL A 250 -15.22 21.68 -8.94
CA VAL A 250 -15.53 20.91 -7.73
C VAL A 250 -14.40 21.21 -6.74
N GLN A 251 -14.55 22.35 -6.06
CA GLN A 251 -13.57 22.86 -5.11
C GLN A 251 -13.92 22.42 -3.69
N ARG A 252 -12.94 21.91 -2.96
CA ARG A 252 -13.04 21.67 -1.51
C ARG A 252 -12.05 22.52 -0.75
N ASN A 253 -12.52 23.21 0.27
CA ASN A 253 -11.73 24.09 1.13
C ASN A 253 -11.75 23.56 2.55
N LEU A 254 -10.58 23.40 3.17
CA LEU A 254 -10.43 23.12 4.60
C LEU A 254 -9.82 24.33 5.29
N VAL A 255 -10.41 24.75 6.40
CA VAL A 255 -9.92 25.81 7.28
C VAL A 255 -9.87 25.29 8.71
N LEU A 256 -8.69 24.93 9.21
CA LEU A 256 -8.51 24.60 10.62
C LEU A 256 -8.41 25.90 11.41
N LEU A 257 -9.48 26.28 12.10
CA LEU A 257 -9.57 27.53 12.87
C LEU A 257 -8.94 27.37 14.27
N HIS A 258 -9.07 26.17 14.82
CA HIS A 258 -8.49 25.74 16.09
C HIS A 258 -8.16 24.25 15.98
N PRO A 259 -7.20 23.68 16.74
CA PRO A 259 -6.93 22.24 16.79
C PRO A 259 -8.13 21.29 16.95
N GLN A 260 -9.28 21.80 17.37
CA GLN A 260 -10.52 21.05 17.54
C GLN A 260 -11.69 21.66 16.75
N LEU A 261 -11.46 22.63 15.86
CA LEU A 261 -12.49 23.29 15.05
C LEU A 261 -12.03 23.37 13.59
N LEU A 262 -12.58 22.48 12.77
CA LEU A 262 -12.32 22.42 11.34
C LEU A 262 -13.57 22.85 10.57
N LEU A 263 -13.43 23.81 9.68
CA LEU A 263 -14.44 24.24 8.73
C LEU A 263 -14.12 23.65 7.36
N LEU A 264 -15.10 23.01 6.71
CA LEU A 264 -15.02 22.55 5.34
C LEU A 264 -16.05 23.30 4.50
N VAL A 265 -15.65 23.79 3.33
CA VAL A 265 -16.56 24.40 2.36
C VAL A 265 -16.33 23.78 0.99
N ASP A 266 -17.36 23.09 0.51
CA ASP A 266 -17.46 22.64 -0.87
C ASP A 266 -18.07 23.74 -1.74
N HIS A 267 -17.48 23.95 -2.91
CA HIS A 267 -17.95 24.86 -3.94
C HIS A 267 -18.12 24.09 -5.25
N ILE A 268 -19.34 24.07 -5.73
CA ILE A 268 -19.73 23.36 -6.95
C ILE A 268 -20.22 24.42 -7.94
N HIS A 269 -19.52 24.54 -9.05
CA HIS A 269 -19.90 25.41 -10.16
C HIS A 269 -20.34 24.54 -11.34
N LEU A 270 -21.58 24.71 -11.76
CA LEU A 270 -22.20 24.00 -12.86
C LEU A 270 -22.17 24.84 -14.14
N ASP A 271 -22.02 24.18 -15.28
CA ASP A 271 -22.40 24.79 -16.54
C ASP A 271 -23.92 25.03 -16.61
N HIS A 272 -24.36 26.04 -17.37
CA HIS A 272 -25.79 26.34 -17.55
C HIS A 272 -26.57 25.16 -18.11
N SER A 273 -25.92 24.31 -18.90
CA SER A 273 -26.54 23.13 -19.51
C SER A 273 -26.32 21.83 -18.72
N SER A 274 -25.82 21.94 -17.48
CA SER A 274 -25.55 20.78 -16.62
C SER A 274 -26.87 20.08 -16.22
N PRO A 275 -26.92 18.74 -16.34
CA PRO A 275 -28.09 17.96 -15.97
C PRO A 275 -28.18 17.71 -14.46
N VAL A 276 -27.11 17.94 -13.69
CA VAL A 276 -27.10 17.62 -12.26
C VAL A 276 -27.94 18.61 -11.46
N ASP A 277 -28.70 18.05 -10.52
CA ASP A 277 -29.63 18.78 -9.66
C ASP A 277 -29.39 18.49 -8.17
N ALA A 278 -28.57 17.47 -7.84
CA ALA A 278 -28.20 17.17 -6.46
C ALA A 278 -26.76 16.67 -6.35
N THR A 279 -26.17 16.88 -5.18
CA THR A 279 -24.92 16.27 -4.76
C THR A 279 -25.12 15.55 -3.43
N THR A 280 -24.31 14.54 -3.17
CA THR A 280 -24.18 13.91 -1.86
C THR A 280 -22.73 13.87 -1.44
N THR A 281 -22.47 14.14 -0.17
CA THR A 281 -21.12 14.10 0.43
C THR A 281 -21.05 13.06 1.52
N PHE A 282 -19.96 12.28 1.54
CA PHE A 282 -19.74 11.20 2.49
C PHE A 282 -18.69 11.57 3.53
N PHE A 283 -18.91 11.14 4.77
CA PHE A 283 -17.97 11.29 5.88
C PHE A 283 -17.90 10.00 6.69
N HIS A 284 -16.71 9.41 6.81
CA HIS A 284 -16.51 8.08 7.33
C HIS A 284 -15.87 8.06 8.73
N ASN A 285 -16.25 7.04 9.49
CA ASN A 285 -15.49 6.55 10.62
C ASN A 285 -15.48 5.02 10.57
N VAL A 286 -14.29 4.45 10.40
CA VAL A 286 -14.15 3.00 10.20
C VAL A 286 -14.43 2.19 11.47
N ASP A 287 -14.22 2.78 12.65
CA ASP A 287 -14.28 2.06 13.92
C ASP A 287 -15.63 2.21 14.62
N LEU A 288 -16.25 3.39 14.54
CA LEU A 288 -17.43 3.77 15.32
C LEU A 288 -18.55 4.31 14.42
N PRO A 289 -19.82 3.95 14.69
CA PRO A 289 -20.95 4.51 13.97
C PRO A 289 -21.27 5.95 14.45
N PHE A 290 -21.87 6.73 13.56
CA PHE A 290 -22.40 8.06 13.88
C PHE A 290 -23.81 7.97 14.47
N GLU A 291 -24.18 8.98 15.24
CA GLU A 291 -25.53 9.21 15.76
C GLU A 291 -26.05 10.54 15.22
N GLU A 292 -27.34 10.62 14.90
CA GLU A 292 -27.98 11.85 14.42
C GLU A 292 -28.07 12.91 15.53
N THR A 293 -27.91 14.18 15.18
CA THR A 293 -28.20 15.32 16.06
C THR A 293 -28.79 16.49 15.26
N SER A 294 -29.45 17.42 15.96
CA SER A 294 -29.82 18.71 15.40
C SER A 294 -29.93 19.75 16.50
N ILE A 295 -29.50 20.99 16.20
CA ILE A 295 -29.61 22.15 17.09
C ILE A 295 -30.15 23.30 16.25
N ASP A 296 -31.23 23.94 16.71
CA ASP A 296 -31.84 25.13 16.08
C ASP A 296 -32.10 24.99 14.57
N GLY A 297 -32.49 23.79 14.13
CA GLY A 297 -32.77 23.48 12.73
C GLY A 297 -31.52 23.16 11.88
N VAL A 298 -30.32 23.23 12.47
CA VAL A 298 -29.07 22.78 11.84
C VAL A 298 -28.89 21.30 12.15
N HIS A 299 -28.90 20.46 11.12
CA HIS A 299 -28.66 19.03 11.22
C HIS A 299 -27.17 18.74 11.39
N GLY A 300 -26.90 17.64 12.06
CA GLY A 300 -25.56 17.20 12.39
C GLY A 300 -25.47 15.71 12.64
N ALA A 301 -24.25 15.26 12.91
CA ALA A 301 -23.95 13.93 13.38
C ALA A 301 -22.95 14.01 14.53
N ILE A 302 -23.02 13.07 15.46
CA ILE A 302 -22.07 12.94 16.57
C ILE A 302 -21.42 11.58 16.57
N LEU A 303 -20.20 11.52 17.09
CA LEU A 303 -19.46 10.31 17.36
C LEU A 303 -19.10 10.30 18.84
N ARG A 304 -19.52 9.26 19.57
CA ARG A 304 -19.25 9.12 21.01
C ARG A 304 -18.07 8.21 21.24
N HIS A 305 -17.10 8.68 22.02
CA HIS A 305 -16.01 7.86 22.51
C HIS A 305 -15.77 8.12 23.99
N LYS A 306 -16.17 7.13 24.83
CA LYS A 306 -16.20 7.28 26.28
C LYS A 306 -17.05 8.49 26.67
N GLU A 307 -16.49 9.46 27.40
CA GLU A 307 -17.16 10.69 27.81
C GLU A 307 -17.05 11.81 26.76
N ASN A 308 -16.23 11.64 25.72
CA ASN A 308 -16.01 12.66 24.69
C ASN A 308 -17.05 12.52 23.57
N ILE A 309 -17.57 13.66 23.13
CA ILE A 309 -18.50 13.77 22.00
C ILE A 309 -17.83 14.62 20.92
N TYR A 310 -17.61 14.03 19.75
CA TYR A 310 -17.17 14.73 18.55
C TYR A 310 -18.40 15.02 17.73
N LYS A 311 -18.53 16.25 17.21
CA LYS A 311 -19.76 16.72 16.56
C LYS A 311 -19.43 17.23 15.16
N MET A 312 -20.34 17.04 14.22
CA MET A 312 -20.32 17.74 12.95
C MET A 312 -21.70 18.32 12.65
N TYR A 313 -21.74 19.54 12.10
CA TYR A 313 -22.95 20.21 11.65
C TYR A 313 -22.77 20.73 10.24
N TRP A 314 -23.85 20.86 9.48
CA TRP A 314 -23.78 21.34 8.11
C TRP A 314 -24.98 22.18 7.72
N MET A 315 -24.77 23.03 6.71
CA MET A 315 -25.80 23.78 6.01
C MET A 315 -25.25 24.22 4.66
N ASP A 316 -26.12 24.58 3.73
CA ASP A 316 -25.73 25.26 2.51
C ASP A 316 -25.55 26.77 2.72
N ASP A 317 -25.08 27.49 1.69
CA ASP A 317 -24.86 28.94 1.77
C ASP A 317 -26.13 29.82 1.86
N THR A 318 -27.31 29.20 1.90
CA THR A 318 -28.60 29.85 2.21
C THR A 318 -29.06 29.59 3.65
N GLY A 319 -28.31 28.77 4.40
CA GLY A 319 -28.64 28.35 5.76
C GLY A 319 -29.57 27.15 5.83
N LEU A 320 -29.91 26.52 4.69
CA LEU A 320 -30.72 25.29 4.69
C LEU A 320 -29.83 24.11 5.10
N SER A 321 -30.32 23.32 6.05
CA SER A 321 -29.64 22.12 6.53
C SER A 321 -30.56 20.91 6.37
N GLU A 322 -30.24 20.01 5.44
CA GLU A 322 -31.00 18.78 5.24
C GLU A 322 -30.53 17.67 6.18
N LYS A 323 -31.46 16.81 6.59
CA LYS A 323 -31.15 15.62 7.38
C LYS A 323 -30.31 14.63 6.56
N ALA A 324 -29.23 14.12 7.16
CA ALA A 324 -28.37 13.12 6.55
C ALA A 324 -28.91 11.70 6.69
N VAL A 325 -28.41 10.81 5.84
CA VAL A 325 -28.54 9.36 6.01
C VAL A 325 -27.29 8.84 6.73
N ILE A 326 -27.47 8.12 7.83
CA ILE A 326 -26.38 7.52 8.60
C ILE A 326 -26.47 6.00 8.45
N THR A 327 -25.38 5.37 8.00
CA THR A 327 -25.36 3.95 7.65
C THR A 327 -24.05 3.29 8.06
N SER A 328 -24.14 2.01 8.40
CA SER A 328 -22.99 1.09 8.52
C SER A 328 -23.04 0.09 7.37
N ILE A 329 -21.93 -0.08 6.65
CA ILE A 329 -21.82 -1.03 5.55
C ILE A 329 -20.72 -2.04 5.86
N ASN A 330 -20.99 -3.31 5.54
CA ASN A 330 -19.98 -4.36 5.57
C ASN A 330 -19.36 -4.56 4.19
N TYR A 331 -18.07 -4.87 4.14
CA TYR A 331 -17.42 -5.21 2.88
C TYR A 331 -17.79 -6.63 2.40
N PRO A 332 -17.75 -6.86 1.07
CA PRO A 332 -17.93 -8.18 0.50
C PRO A 332 -16.93 -9.20 1.06
N GLN A 333 -17.27 -10.49 0.95
CA GLN A 333 -16.34 -11.55 1.31
C GLN A 333 -15.07 -11.46 0.45
N GLY A 334 -13.91 -11.54 1.09
CA GLY A 334 -12.59 -11.45 0.42
C GLY A 334 -11.78 -10.23 0.87
N TYR A 335 -12.43 -9.21 1.45
CA TYR A 335 -11.75 -8.09 2.08
C TYR A 335 -11.35 -8.42 3.54
N PRO A 336 -10.19 -7.95 4.02
CA PRO A 336 -9.68 -8.28 5.36
C PRO A 336 -10.34 -7.49 6.49
N TYR A 337 -11.12 -6.45 6.17
CA TYR A 337 -11.78 -5.57 7.14
C TYR A 337 -13.30 -5.68 7.04
N ASN A 338 -13.97 -5.43 8.17
CA ASN A 338 -15.41 -5.62 8.29
C ASN A 338 -16.22 -4.67 7.41
N GLY A 339 -15.76 -3.42 7.24
CA GLY A 339 -16.48 -2.37 6.53
C GLY A 339 -16.26 -1.00 7.18
N THR A 340 -17.23 -0.09 7.03
CA THR A 340 -17.13 1.30 7.52
C THR A 340 -18.51 1.86 7.90
N ASN A 341 -18.51 2.96 8.66
CA ASN A 341 -19.71 3.73 9.00
C ASN A 341 -19.60 5.10 8.36
N TYR A 342 -20.71 5.64 7.85
CA TYR A 342 -20.68 6.94 7.21
C TYR A 342 -21.95 7.75 7.38
N VAL A 343 -21.77 9.06 7.29
CA VAL A 343 -22.82 10.06 7.11
C VAL A 343 -22.87 10.42 5.62
N ASN A 344 -24.04 10.36 5.02
CA ASN A 344 -24.34 10.83 3.67
C ASN A 344 -25.20 12.09 3.78
N VAL A 345 -24.64 13.23 3.38
CA VAL A 345 -25.32 14.53 3.37
C VAL A 345 -25.69 14.88 1.93
N THR A 346 -26.99 14.83 1.61
CA THR A 346 -27.51 15.30 0.32
C THR A 346 -27.68 16.82 0.34
N THR A 347 -27.45 17.47 -0.81
CA THR A 347 -27.71 18.89 -1.00
C THR A 347 -28.25 19.11 -2.41
N HIS A 348 -29.36 19.85 -2.52
CA HIS A 348 -29.88 20.29 -3.80
C HIS A 348 -28.98 21.36 -4.43
N LEU A 349 -28.66 21.21 -5.71
CA LEU A 349 -27.76 22.11 -6.41
C LEU A 349 -28.51 23.32 -6.99
N ARG A 350 -28.28 24.49 -6.39
CA ARG A 350 -28.66 25.79 -6.97
C ARG A 350 -27.72 26.13 -8.13
N LYS A 351 -28.30 26.38 -9.31
CA LYS A 351 -27.55 26.77 -10.50
C LYS A 351 -27.26 28.29 -10.48
N PRO A 352 -26.06 28.74 -10.89
CA PRO A 352 -24.92 27.94 -11.34
C PRO A 352 -23.98 27.51 -10.20
N ILE A 353 -24.09 28.09 -9.02
CA ILE A 353 -23.15 27.88 -7.91
C ILE A 353 -23.92 27.39 -6.69
N THR A 354 -23.44 26.29 -6.12
CA THR A 354 -23.86 25.78 -4.80
C THR A 354 -22.65 25.68 -3.90
N ARG A 355 -22.82 26.04 -2.63
CA ARG A 355 -21.81 25.82 -1.60
C ARG A 355 -22.42 25.14 -0.39
N SER A 356 -21.72 24.11 0.09
CA SER A 356 -22.08 23.35 1.28
C SER A 356 -20.99 23.52 2.33
N ILE A 357 -21.42 23.83 3.55
CA ILE A 357 -20.55 24.22 4.65
C ILE A 357 -20.70 23.17 5.76
N TYR A 358 -19.59 22.66 6.25
CA TYR A 358 -19.53 21.64 7.29
C TYR A 358 -18.57 22.10 8.39
N LEU A 359 -18.98 21.91 9.64
CA LEU A 359 -18.19 22.29 10.82
C LEU A 359 -17.95 21.05 11.67
N PHE A 360 -16.68 20.73 11.95
CA PHE A 360 -16.25 19.60 12.77
C PHE A 360 -15.68 20.10 14.09
N ILE A 361 -16.19 19.57 15.20
CA ILE A 361 -15.99 20.10 16.54
C ILE A 361 -15.50 18.98 17.47
N GLY A 362 -14.34 19.19 18.10
CA GLY A 362 -13.82 18.34 19.16
C GLY A 362 -14.47 18.62 20.52
N PRO A 363 -14.28 17.74 21.51
CA PRO A 363 -15.03 17.75 22.76
C PRO A 363 -14.78 18.98 23.64
N SER A 364 -13.68 19.70 23.46
CA SER A 364 -13.34 20.87 24.30
C SER A 364 -13.90 22.20 23.76
N ILE A 365 -14.63 22.20 22.64
CA ILE A 365 -15.20 23.42 22.07
C ILE A 365 -16.72 23.37 22.16
N ASP A 366 -17.29 24.45 22.67
CA ASP A 366 -18.72 24.71 22.57
C ASP A 366 -18.96 25.82 21.54
N VAL A 367 -19.76 25.51 20.52
CA VAL A 367 -20.11 26.46 19.45
C VAL A 367 -21.48 27.03 19.78
N GLU A 368 -21.54 28.33 20.00
CA GLU A 368 -22.75 29.06 20.39
C GLU A 368 -23.49 29.64 19.16
N SER A 369 -22.76 29.96 18.09
CA SER A 369 -23.35 30.49 16.86
C SER A 369 -22.60 29.97 15.63
N PHE A 370 -23.36 29.60 14.61
CA PHE A 370 -22.86 29.23 13.29
C PHE A 370 -23.80 29.78 12.23
N SER A 371 -23.36 30.84 11.54
CA SER A 371 -24.13 31.47 10.46
C SER A 371 -23.31 31.59 9.18
N VAL A 372 -24.02 31.50 8.07
CA VAL A 372 -23.43 31.49 6.73
C VAL A 372 -24.19 32.45 5.84
N HIS A 373 -23.45 33.24 5.08
CA HIS A 373 -23.98 34.13 4.05
C HIS A 373 -23.13 34.02 2.79
N GLY A 374 -23.74 33.56 1.69
CA GLY A 374 -23.08 33.50 0.38
C GLY A 374 -23.59 34.56 -0.59
N ASP A 375 -22.69 35.05 -1.44
CA ASP A 375 -23.03 35.76 -2.68
C ASP A 375 -22.36 35.08 -3.89
N TYR A 376 -22.49 35.62 -5.10
CA TYR A 376 -21.94 34.97 -6.30
C TYR A 376 -20.40 34.74 -6.26
N GLN A 377 -19.64 35.51 -5.49
CA GLN A 377 -18.17 35.48 -5.48
C GLN A 377 -17.58 34.83 -4.23
N GLN A 378 -18.23 35.01 -3.07
CA GLN A 378 -17.69 34.60 -1.79
C GLN A 378 -18.74 33.95 -0.88
N VAL A 379 -18.26 33.16 0.07
CA VAL A 379 -19.06 32.70 1.21
C VAL A 379 -18.41 33.15 2.51
N ASP A 380 -19.23 33.74 3.35
CA ASP A 380 -18.86 34.28 4.64
C ASP A 380 -19.44 33.38 5.71
N VAL A 381 -18.57 32.87 6.58
CA VAL A 381 -18.93 31.99 7.69
C VAL A 381 -18.56 32.69 9.00
N PHE A 382 -19.56 32.91 9.86
CA PHE A 382 -19.37 33.49 11.18
C PHE A 382 -19.61 32.42 12.24
N LEU A 383 -18.62 32.24 13.11
CA LEU A 383 -18.63 31.24 14.17
C LEU A 383 -18.34 31.94 15.50
N ALA A 384 -19.13 31.67 16.51
CA ALA A 384 -18.83 32.06 17.89
C ALA A 384 -18.76 30.80 18.75
N THR A 385 -17.71 30.72 19.55
CA THR A 385 -17.55 29.74 20.63
C THR A 385 -17.63 30.48 21.97
N SER A 386 -17.65 29.73 23.07
CA SER A 386 -17.55 30.28 24.43
C SER A 386 -16.38 31.24 24.63
N ASP A 387 -15.28 31.02 23.90
CA ASP A 387 -14.00 31.71 24.12
C ASP A 387 -13.56 32.60 22.96
N HIS A 388 -14.02 32.33 21.73
CA HIS A 388 -13.49 32.93 20.50
C HIS A 388 -14.58 33.24 19.48
N ALA A 389 -14.34 34.26 18.65
CA ALA A 389 -15.15 34.57 17.49
C ALA A 389 -14.32 34.48 16.20
N TYR A 390 -14.85 33.80 15.19
CA TYR A 390 -14.22 33.63 13.89
C TYR A 390 -15.12 34.17 12.78
N ALA A 391 -14.54 34.95 11.87
CA ALA A 391 -15.16 35.30 10.59
C ALA A 391 -14.27 34.81 9.45
N VAL A 392 -14.80 33.92 8.61
CA VAL A 392 -14.08 33.31 7.49
C VAL A 392 -14.72 33.79 6.20
N TYR A 393 -13.95 34.50 5.39
CA TYR A 393 -14.34 34.97 4.05
C TYR A 393 -13.62 34.10 3.03
N LEU A 394 -14.34 33.23 2.32
CA LEU A 394 -13.80 32.34 1.30
C LEU A 394 -14.17 32.84 -0.09
N PHE A 395 -13.16 33.16 -0.88
CA PHE A 395 -13.33 33.57 -2.27
C PHE A 395 -13.30 32.34 -3.16
N THR A 396 -14.48 31.92 -3.62
CA THR A 396 -14.68 30.70 -4.41
C THR A 396 -14.82 30.99 -5.90
N GLY A 397 -15.26 32.20 -6.26
CA GLY A 397 -15.34 32.64 -7.65
C GLY A 397 -13.96 32.84 -8.29
N ASP A 398 -13.86 32.58 -9.58
CA ASP A 398 -12.65 32.81 -10.36
C ASP A 398 -12.66 34.24 -10.92
N THR A 399 -12.47 35.23 -10.04
CA THR A 399 -12.33 36.64 -10.41
C THR A 399 -10.83 36.98 -10.55
N PRO A 400 -10.36 37.37 -11.75
CA PRO A 400 -8.95 37.69 -11.99
C PRO A 400 -8.41 38.84 -11.12
N SER A 401 -9.30 39.70 -10.63
CA SER A 401 -8.98 40.81 -9.72
C SER A 401 -8.72 40.38 -8.27
N GLN A 402 -9.09 39.15 -7.90
CA GLN A 402 -9.04 38.68 -6.52
C GLN A 402 -7.77 37.85 -6.28
N SER A 403 -6.80 38.46 -5.61
CA SER A 403 -5.48 37.89 -5.30
C SER A 403 -5.45 37.01 -4.04
N VAL A 404 -6.61 36.78 -3.41
CA VAL A 404 -6.75 36.13 -2.10
C VAL A 404 -7.66 34.90 -2.23
N TYR A 405 -7.28 33.79 -1.59
CA TYR A 405 -8.11 32.61 -1.44
C TYR A 405 -9.09 32.73 -0.27
N ALA A 406 -8.57 33.16 0.89
CA ALA A 406 -9.33 33.25 2.12
C ALA A 406 -8.82 34.38 3.02
N LYS A 407 -9.73 34.99 3.76
CA LYS A 407 -9.42 35.89 4.88
C LYS A 407 -10.10 35.36 6.13
N ILE A 408 -9.34 35.17 7.20
CA ILE A 408 -9.84 34.72 8.50
C ILE A 408 -9.63 35.88 9.47
N VAL A 409 -10.65 36.21 10.24
CA VAL A 409 -10.54 37.07 11.41
C VAL A 409 -10.83 36.19 12.62
N ALA A 410 -9.80 35.89 13.40
CA ALA A 410 -9.92 35.18 14.67
C ALA A 410 -9.76 36.22 15.79
N ASP A 411 -10.84 36.53 16.48
CA ASP A 411 -10.97 37.63 17.44
C ASP A 411 -10.52 38.98 16.83
N ARG A 412 -9.28 39.41 17.12
CA ARG A 412 -8.68 40.64 16.60
C ARG A 412 -7.61 40.40 15.55
N GLN A 413 -7.23 39.14 15.32
CA GLN A 413 -6.16 38.77 14.41
C GLN A 413 -6.72 38.52 13.01
N LYS A 414 -6.20 39.27 12.05
CA LYS A 414 -6.51 39.07 10.62
C LYS A 414 -5.43 38.21 9.98
N ILE A 415 -5.84 37.11 9.37
CA ILE A 415 -5.00 36.16 8.64
C ILE A 415 -5.48 36.13 7.20
N VAL A 416 -4.54 36.22 6.25
CA VAL A 416 -4.83 36.27 4.81
C VAL A 416 -4.05 35.19 4.10
N PHE A 417 -4.75 34.38 3.31
CA PHE A 417 -4.18 33.36 2.43
C PHE A 417 -4.27 33.83 0.99
N ASP A 418 -3.13 34.22 0.43
CA ASP A 418 -2.97 34.82 -0.89
C ASP A 418 -2.62 33.79 -1.97
N LYS A 419 -2.92 34.13 -3.23
CA LYS A 419 -2.62 33.31 -4.42
C LYS A 419 -1.14 33.36 -4.84
N THR A 420 -0.30 34.12 -4.14
CA THR A 420 1.14 34.22 -4.42
C THR A 420 1.90 32.97 -4.01
N SER A 421 1.42 32.27 -2.98
CA SER A 421 1.98 31.02 -2.45
C SER A 421 1.20 29.78 -2.92
N SER A 422 0.44 29.89 -4.01
CA SER A 422 -0.22 28.75 -4.64
C SER A 422 0.79 27.66 -5.01
N ILE A 423 0.37 26.41 -4.90
CA ILE A 423 1.20 25.28 -5.28
C ILE A 423 1.35 25.29 -6.79
N LYS A 424 2.59 25.36 -7.27
CA LYS A 424 2.89 25.39 -8.71
C LYS A 424 3.02 23.96 -9.21
N SER A 425 2.34 23.66 -10.31
CA SER A 425 2.55 22.39 -11.01
C SER A 425 3.89 22.41 -11.73
N PHE A 426 4.80 21.52 -11.32
CA PHE A 426 6.06 21.27 -12.00
C PHE A 426 6.07 19.85 -12.57
N SER A 427 6.58 19.71 -13.80
CA SER A 427 6.78 18.41 -14.44
C SER A 427 8.25 18.04 -14.39
N PRO A 428 8.66 17.03 -13.61
CA PRO A 428 10.04 16.59 -13.58
C PRO A 428 10.55 16.22 -14.99
N PRO A 429 11.78 16.60 -15.37
CA PRO A 429 12.36 16.20 -16.64
C PRO A 429 12.58 14.68 -16.66
N GLU A 430 12.66 14.11 -17.87
CA GLU A 430 13.08 12.73 -18.05
C GLU A 430 14.55 12.56 -17.62
N VAL A 431 14.88 11.42 -17.00
CA VAL A 431 16.27 11.10 -16.65
C VAL A 431 17.09 10.95 -17.93
N LYS A 432 18.18 11.72 -18.03
CA LYS A 432 19.08 11.68 -19.19
C LYS A 432 19.76 10.32 -19.31
N ASP A 433 19.88 9.84 -20.54
CA ASP A 433 20.56 8.58 -20.88
C ASP A 433 20.06 7.37 -20.06
N TYR A 434 18.76 7.32 -19.74
CA TYR A 434 18.17 6.31 -18.86
C TYR A 434 18.47 4.85 -19.28
N VAL A 435 18.53 4.57 -20.60
CA VAL A 435 18.92 3.27 -21.14
C VAL A 435 20.37 2.94 -20.78
N LYS A 436 21.28 3.89 -20.98
CA LYS A 436 22.71 3.72 -20.72
C LYS A 436 23.00 3.52 -19.24
N VAL A 437 22.27 4.21 -18.36
CA VAL A 437 22.39 4.02 -16.90
C VAL A 437 22.11 2.56 -16.54
N VAL A 438 21.07 1.96 -17.10
CA VAL A 438 20.76 0.54 -16.88
C VAL A 438 21.83 -0.36 -17.51
N GLU A 439 22.25 -0.10 -18.74
CA GLU A 439 23.30 -0.90 -19.41
C GLU A 439 24.63 -0.91 -18.62
N GLN A 440 25.01 0.23 -18.05
CA GLN A 440 26.19 0.36 -17.20
C GLN A 440 26.02 -0.44 -15.90
N ASN A 441 24.87 -0.34 -15.23
CA ASN A 441 24.59 -1.10 -14.02
C ASN A 441 24.62 -2.62 -14.28
N LEU A 442 24.12 -3.08 -15.43
CA LEU A 442 24.18 -4.49 -15.84
C LEU A 442 25.61 -5.01 -16.06
N GLN A 443 26.63 -4.14 -16.22
CA GLN A 443 28.01 -4.63 -16.32
C GLN A 443 28.60 -5.05 -14.95
N HIS A 444 28.04 -4.60 -13.83
CA HIS A 444 28.68 -4.77 -12.51
C HIS A 444 28.66 -6.20 -12.00
N PHE A 445 27.64 -7.00 -12.35
CA PHE A 445 27.57 -8.39 -11.88
C PHE A 445 28.48 -9.32 -12.70
N LYS A 446 28.76 -9.02 -13.97
CA LYS A 446 29.58 -9.86 -14.86
C LYS A 446 30.93 -10.27 -14.26
N PRO A 447 31.78 -9.35 -13.76
CA PRO A 447 33.07 -9.74 -13.18
C PRO A 447 32.92 -10.60 -11.92
N VAL A 448 31.85 -10.43 -11.13
CA VAL A 448 31.56 -11.27 -9.96
C VAL A 448 31.36 -12.72 -10.37
N PHE A 449 30.54 -12.95 -11.40
CA PHE A 449 30.31 -14.30 -11.93
C PHE A 449 31.57 -14.91 -12.56
N GLN A 450 32.36 -14.11 -13.29
CA GLN A 450 33.63 -14.57 -13.87
C GLN A 450 34.65 -14.96 -12.80
N GLN A 451 34.72 -14.21 -11.70
CA GLN A 451 35.58 -14.55 -10.58
C GLN A 451 35.14 -15.84 -9.90
N MET A 452 33.84 -15.98 -9.59
CA MET A 452 33.30 -17.21 -9.00
C MET A 452 33.58 -18.44 -9.89
N GLU A 453 33.38 -18.31 -11.21
CA GLU A 453 33.69 -19.38 -12.15
C GLU A 453 35.17 -19.78 -12.10
N LYS A 454 36.07 -18.78 -12.12
CA LYS A 454 37.52 -19.02 -12.03
C LYS A 454 37.90 -19.72 -10.73
N GLU A 455 37.33 -19.30 -9.61
CA GLU A 455 37.58 -19.90 -8.30
C GLU A 455 37.08 -21.34 -8.25
N ILE A 456 35.84 -21.60 -8.68
CA ILE A 456 35.26 -22.96 -8.75
C ILE A 456 36.12 -23.86 -9.63
N LEU A 457 36.48 -23.42 -10.84
CA LEU A 457 37.32 -24.19 -11.76
C LEU A 457 38.72 -24.43 -11.18
N SER A 458 39.28 -23.48 -10.44
CA SER A 458 40.58 -23.65 -9.78
C SER A 458 40.54 -24.70 -8.67
N HIS A 459 39.49 -24.69 -7.84
CA HIS A 459 39.29 -25.68 -6.78
C HIS A 459 39.04 -27.08 -7.36
N VAL A 460 38.20 -27.17 -8.40
CA VAL A 460 37.88 -28.40 -9.11
C VAL A 460 39.13 -29.02 -9.75
N LYS A 461 39.93 -28.22 -10.46
CA LYS A 461 41.17 -28.69 -11.12
C LYS A 461 42.28 -29.09 -10.14
N ASN A 462 42.28 -28.53 -8.93
CA ASN A 462 43.28 -28.82 -7.90
C ASN A 462 42.92 -30.04 -7.01
N THR A 463 41.69 -30.54 -7.08
CA THR A 463 41.33 -31.78 -6.39
C THR A 463 41.55 -33.02 -7.26
N ALA A 464 42.50 -33.88 -6.89
CA ALA A 464 42.64 -35.24 -7.44
C ALA A 464 41.34 -36.08 -7.33
N SER A 465 40.41 -35.66 -6.47
CA SER A 465 39.05 -36.17 -6.32
C SER A 465 38.18 -35.96 -7.56
N PHE A 466 38.34 -34.85 -8.31
CA PHE A 466 37.47 -34.56 -9.45
C PHE A 466 37.71 -35.50 -10.62
N ARG A 467 38.96 -35.89 -10.89
CA ARG A 467 39.27 -36.96 -11.86
C ARG A 467 38.55 -38.26 -11.51
N LYS A 468 38.63 -38.67 -10.24
CA LYS A 468 37.98 -39.89 -9.73
C LYS A 468 36.45 -39.83 -9.72
N THR A 469 35.88 -38.64 -9.53
CA THR A 469 34.43 -38.40 -9.46
C THR A 469 33.83 -38.25 -10.87
N ALA A 470 34.52 -37.57 -11.77
CA ALA A 470 34.19 -37.50 -13.18
C ALA A 470 34.30 -38.88 -13.85
N GLU A 471 35.37 -39.66 -13.60
CA GLU A 471 35.50 -41.05 -14.04
C GLU A 471 34.35 -41.94 -13.51
N ARG A 472 33.86 -41.68 -12.29
CA ARG A 472 32.72 -42.42 -11.71
C ARG A 472 31.39 -42.06 -12.35
N LEU A 473 31.14 -40.78 -12.60
CA LEU A 473 29.91 -40.29 -13.24
C LEU A 473 29.85 -40.67 -14.72
N LEU A 474 31.01 -40.70 -15.41
CA LEU A 474 31.13 -41.12 -16.80
C LEU A 474 30.90 -42.63 -16.99
N ARG A 475 31.20 -43.48 -15.99
CA ARG A 475 30.84 -44.91 -16.03
C ARG A 475 29.33 -45.19 -16.01
N PHE A 476 28.50 -44.20 -15.67
CA PHE A 476 27.03 -44.33 -15.70
C PHE A 476 26.39 -43.76 -16.97
N SER A 477 27.17 -43.12 -17.85
CA SER A 477 26.68 -42.53 -19.09
C SER A 477 27.22 -43.33 -20.28
N ASP A 478 26.42 -44.27 -20.78
CA ASP A 478 26.69 -44.92 -22.05
C ASP A 478 26.56 -43.90 -23.19
N LYS A 479 27.71 -43.58 -23.82
CA LYS A 479 27.96 -43.63 -25.28
C LYS A 479 29.10 -42.68 -25.65
N ARG A 480 30.25 -43.27 -26.04
CA ARG A 480 31.29 -42.90 -27.02
C ARG A 480 31.58 -41.43 -27.43
N ASN A 481 30.61 -40.53 -27.47
CA ASN A 481 30.81 -39.14 -27.88
C ASN A 481 31.48 -38.26 -26.80
N THR A 482 31.51 -38.73 -25.55
CA THR A 482 32.14 -38.02 -24.42
C THR A 482 33.64 -38.25 -24.32
N GLU A 483 34.17 -39.39 -24.80
CA GLU A 483 35.63 -39.63 -24.84
C GLU A 483 36.34 -38.75 -25.87
N GLU A 484 35.78 -38.58 -27.08
CA GLU A 484 36.33 -37.69 -28.11
C GLU A 484 36.30 -36.22 -27.69
N ALA A 485 35.24 -35.77 -27.01
CA ALA A 485 35.14 -34.41 -26.49
C ALA A 485 36.19 -34.13 -25.39
N ILE A 486 36.50 -35.15 -24.59
CA ILE A 486 37.50 -35.08 -23.52
C ILE A 486 38.92 -35.11 -24.10
N GLU A 487 39.22 -35.94 -25.11
CA GLU A 487 40.52 -35.94 -25.79
C GLU A 487 40.79 -34.62 -26.53
N GLN A 488 39.77 -34.01 -27.16
CA GLN A 488 39.92 -32.68 -27.78
C GLN A 488 40.20 -31.59 -26.74
N LEU A 489 39.51 -31.61 -25.59
CA LEU A 489 39.77 -30.68 -24.47
C LEU A 489 41.17 -30.86 -23.86
N PHE A 490 41.69 -32.09 -23.81
CA PHE A 490 43.02 -32.37 -23.27
C PHE A 490 44.16 -32.13 -24.29
N ALA A 491 43.94 -32.35 -25.59
CA ALA A 491 44.89 -32.06 -26.67
C ALA A 491 45.18 -30.56 -26.81
N ILE A 492 44.15 -29.72 -26.63
CA ILE A 492 44.28 -28.25 -26.60
C ILE A 492 45.14 -27.81 -25.39
N SER A 493 45.08 -28.52 -24.26
CA SER A 493 45.87 -28.21 -23.06
C SER A 493 47.35 -28.63 -23.16
N GLN A 494 47.69 -29.63 -23.99
CA GLN A 494 49.08 -30.06 -24.20
C GLN A 494 49.82 -29.16 -25.20
N GLN A 495 49.15 -28.61 -26.22
CA GLN A 495 49.77 -27.67 -27.16
C GLN A 495 50.13 -26.32 -26.53
N GLN A 496 49.41 -25.88 -25.48
CA GLN A 496 49.79 -24.68 -24.70
C GLN A 496 51.06 -24.87 -23.84
N LYS A 497 51.52 -26.11 -23.59
CA LYS A 497 52.75 -26.38 -22.82
C LYS A 497 54.03 -26.40 -23.66
N GLN A 498 53.96 -26.40 -25.01
CA GLN A 498 55.15 -26.48 -25.87
C GLN A 498 55.61 -25.14 -26.48
N GLN A 499 54.90 -24.03 -26.30
CA GLN A 499 55.34 -22.69 -26.75
C GLN A 499 56.29 -21.98 -25.75
N GLY A 500 56.99 -22.74 -24.91
CA GLY A 500 57.89 -22.20 -23.89
C GLY A 500 59.39 -22.24 -24.20
N LYS A 501 59.84 -22.82 -25.33
CA LYS A 501 61.27 -22.90 -25.68
C LYS A 501 61.48 -23.15 -27.18
N ILE A 502 62.01 -22.16 -27.91
CA ILE A 502 63.09 -22.25 -28.94
C ILE A 502 63.07 -21.00 -29.86
N THR A 503 64.27 -20.48 -30.10
CA THR A 503 64.66 -19.23 -30.76
C THR A 503 64.82 -19.35 -32.28
N ARG A 504 64.39 -18.30 -33.01
CA ARG A 504 64.82 -17.79 -34.35
C ARG A 504 65.10 -18.76 -35.52
N THR A 505 64.35 -18.60 -36.62
CA THR A 505 64.87 -18.24 -37.98
C THR A 505 63.73 -17.93 -38.99
N ARG A 506 64.02 -17.04 -39.96
CA ARG A 506 63.13 -16.43 -41.00
C ARG A 506 62.66 -17.42 -42.09
N LYS A 507 61.38 -17.33 -42.50
CA LYS A 507 60.88 -16.98 -43.88
C LYS A 507 59.42 -17.42 -44.08
N GLY A 508 58.63 -16.60 -44.79
CA GLY A 508 57.48 -17.04 -45.59
C GLY A 508 56.11 -16.68 -45.04
N ALA A 509 55.48 -15.67 -45.65
CA ALA A 509 54.13 -15.22 -45.39
C ALA A 509 53.05 -16.27 -45.73
N ARG A 510 51.99 -16.35 -44.92
CA ARG A 510 50.59 -16.54 -45.35
C ARG A 510 49.65 -16.21 -44.17
N ASN A 511 48.77 -15.23 -44.40
CA ASN A 511 47.64 -14.90 -43.53
C ASN A 511 46.80 -16.14 -43.22
N TYR A 512 46.59 -16.47 -41.93
CA TYR A 512 45.44 -17.26 -41.49
C TYR A 512 44.96 -16.78 -40.12
N LYS A 513 43.65 -16.48 -40.06
CA LYS A 513 42.88 -15.97 -38.92
C LYS A 513 43.05 -16.83 -37.67
N PHE A 514 43.41 -16.22 -36.54
CA PHE A 514 43.15 -16.81 -35.23
C PHE A 514 41.64 -16.79 -34.97
N ILE A 515 41.00 -17.95 -35.06
CA ILE A 515 39.64 -18.17 -34.57
C ILE A 515 39.78 -18.55 -33.10
N ASN A 516 39.37 -17.66 -32.21
CA ASN A 516 39.14 -17.94 -30.80
C ASN A 516 38.01 -18.98 -30.68
N ALA A 517 38.35 -20.26 -30.67
CA ALA A 517 37.41 -21.37 -30.51
C ALA A 517 37.36 -21.81 -29.04
N VAL A 518 36.84 -20.94 -28.18
CA VAL A 518 36.03 -21.35 -27.04
C VAL A 518 34.73 -20.59 -27.25
N PRO A 519 33.55 -21.25 -27.30
CA PRO A 519 32.32 -20.50 -27.46
C PRO A 519 32.20 -19.57 -26.26
N ASP A 520 32.27 -18.27 -26.50
CA ASP A 520 32.01 -17.28 -25.47
C ASP A 520 30.56 -17.50 -25.04
N ILE A 521 30.40 -18.17 -23.90
CA ILE A 521 29.11 -18.55 -23.32
C ILE A 521 28.24 -17.30 -23.18
N PHE A 522 28.84 -16.13 -22.93
CA PHE A 522 28.09 -14.87 -22.86
C PHE A 522 27.61 -14.40 -24.23
N SER A 523 28.39 -14.59 -25.31
CA SER A 523 27.92 -14.31 -26.68
C SER A 523 26.79 -15.26 -27.11
N GLN A 524 26.84 -16.54 -26.68
CA GLN A 524 25.76 -17.50 -26.95
C GLN A 524 24.52 -17.23 -26.11
N ILE A 525 24.69 -16.84 -24.85
CA ILE A 525 23.60 -16.38 -23.98
C ILE A 525 23.00 -15.09 -24.56
N GLU A 526 23.79 -14.14 -25.02
CA GLU A 526 23.32 -12.88 -25.61
C GLU A 526 22.55 -13.10 -26.91
N VAL A 527 22.99 -14.03 -27.77
CA VAL A 527 22.24 -14.44 -28.97
C VAL A 527 20.94 -15.17 -28.61
N ASN A 528 20.98 -16.09 -27.63
CA ASN A 528 19.77 -16.77 -27.15
C ASN A 528 18.80 -15.82 -26.45
N GLU A 529 19.31 -14.87 -25.67
CA GLU A 529 18.52 -13.84 -24.99
C GLU A 529 17.90 -12.90 -26.03
N LYS A 530 18.65 -12.51 -27.08
CA LYS A 530 18.12 -11.72 -28.19
C LYS A 530 17.01 -12.45 -28.96
N GLN A 531 17.15 -13.76 -29.20
CA GLN A 531 16.09 -14.59 -29.77
C GLN A 531 14.90 -14.75 -28.83
N THR A 532 15.15 -14.89 -27.52
CA THR A 532 14.10 -15.01 -26.50
C THR A 532 13.34 -13.71 -26.33
N ARG A 533 14.02 -12.56 -26.43
CA ARG A 533 13.44 -11.22 -26.35
C ARG A 533 12.61 -10.88 -27.60
N LEU A 534 13.03 -11.33 -28.78
CA LEU A 534 12.23 -11.26 -30.01
C LEU A 534 10.97 -12.14 -29.92
N LYS A 535 11.08 -13.34 -29.34
CA LYS A 535 9.91 -14.21 -29.08
C LYS A 535 8.98 -13.64 -28.01
N ALA A 536 9.53 -13.07 -26.94
CA ALA A 536 8.77 -12.42 -25.88
C ALA A 536 8.09 -11.13 -26.35
N MET A 537 8.73 -10.35 -27.24
CA MET A 537 8.10 -9.20 -27.90
C MET A 537 6.97 -9.61 -28.83
N ALA A 538 7.10 -10.73 -29.53
CA ALA A 538 6.02 -11.29 -30.35
C ALA A 538 4.85 -11.81 -29.50
N LEU A 539 5.13 -12.44 -28.35
CA LEU A 539 4.12 -12.87 -27.37
C LEU A 539 3.42 -11.69 -26.67
N ALA A 540 4.17 -10.67 -26.27
CA ALA A 540 3.65 -9.45 -25.65
C ALA A 540 2.80 -8.57 -26.59
N GLN A 541 2.86 -8.81 -27.91
CA GLN A 541 1.94 -8.22 -28.89
C GLN A 541 0.64 -9.03 -29.07
N SER A 542 0.58 -10.25 -28.51
CA SER A 542 -0.55 -11.18 -28.65
C SER A 542 -1.34 -11.42 -27.35
N GLU A 543 -0.91 -10.87 -26.20
CA GLU A 543 -1.58 -11.09 -24.92
C GLU A 543 -2.76 -10.14 -24.68
N VAL A 544 -3.95 -10.75 -24.59
CA VAL A 544 -5.21 -10.29 -23.98
C VAL A 544 -5.12 -10.62 -22.45
N PRO A 545 -5.85 -9.94 -21.54
CA PRO A 545 -5.28 -9.42 -20.29
C PRO A 545 -4.87 -10.47 -19.25
N VAL A 546 -3.90 -10.03 -18.45
CA VAL A 546 -3.33 -10.67 -17.26
C VAL A 546 -4.42 -11.25 -16.34
N ASN A 547 -4.22 -12.50 -15.93
CA ASN A 547 -5.12 -13.25 -15.05
C ASN A 547 -5.12 -12.66 -13.62
N GLU A 548 -6.19 -11.97 -13.26
CA GLU A 548 -6.37 -11.19 -12.01
C GLU A 548 -6.44 -12.05 -10.72
N ASP A 549 -6.46 -13.37 -10.88
CA ASP A 549 -6.60 -14.37 -9.81
C ASP A 549 -5.27 -14.84 -9.21
N GLU A 550 -4.12 -14.69 -9.88
CA GLU A 550 -2.83 -15.19 -9.36
C GLU A 550 -2.23 -14.28 -8.28
N GLU A 551 -2.33 -12.95 -8.39
CA GLU A 551 -1.95 -12.02 -7.31
C GLU A 551 -2.82 -12.19 -6.05
N MET A 552 -4.00 -12.81 -6.19
CA MET A 552 -4.95 -13.01 -5.09
C MET A 552 -4.53 -14.13 -4.12
N LYS A 553 -3.81 -15.15 -4.59
CA LYS A 553 -3.38 -16.27 -3.73
C LYS A 553 -2.28 -15.86 -2.74
N ASP A 554 -1.32 -15.06 -3.19
CA ASP A 554 -0.17 -14.69 -2.36
C ASP A 554 -0.52 -13.72 -1.20
N LEU A 555 -1.65 -13.00 -1.28
CA LEU A 555 -2.13 -12.11 -0.22
C LEU A 555 -3.18 -12.75 0.70
N LEU A 556 -4.05 -13.62 0.17
CA LEU A 556 -5.12 -14.26 0.95
C LEU A 556 -4.66 -15.43 1.81
N ASP A 557 -3.54 -16.09 1.47
CA ASP A 557 -3.02 -17.24 2.23
C ASP A 557 -2.47 -16.86 3.63
N PHE A 558 -2.46 -15.58 4.01
CA PHE A 558 -1.85 -15.09 5.26
C PHE A 558 -2.80 -14.46 6.28
N VAL A 559 -4.11 -14.39 5.99
CA VAL A 559 -5.12 -13.82 6.91
C VAL A 559 -5.97 -14.94 7.53
N ASP A 560 -5.60 -15.37 8.74
CA ASP A 560 -6.43 -16.26 9.57
C ASP A 560 -7.74 -15.54 9.99
N LYS A 561 -8.90 -16.13 9.68
CA LYS A 561 -10.22 -15.65 10.09
C LYS A 561 -10.42 -15.80 11.61
N PRO A 562 -10.80 -14.75 12.36
CA PRO A 562 -11.24 -14.93 13.75
C PRO A 562 -12.68 -15.47 13.79
N SER A 563 -12.88 -16.66 14.35
CA SER A 563 -14.20 -17.18 14.67
C SER A 563 -14.71 -16.55 15.97
N VAL A 564 -15.64 -15.60 15.90
CA VAL A 564 -16.33 -15.06 17.09
C VAL A 564 -17.69 -15.73 17.24
N ARG A 565 -17.88 -16.40 18.39
CA ARG A 565 -19.17 -16.92 18.87
C ARG A 565 -20.15 -15.76 19.10
N GLN A 566 -21.19 -15.67 18.29
CA GLN A 566 -22.35 -14.85 18.60
C GLN A 566 -23.24 -15.55 19.63
N LYS A 567 -23.49 -14.89 20.77
CA LYS A 567 -24.64 -15.19 21.64
C LYS A 567 -25.84 -14.45 21.05
N SER A 568 -26.80 -15.18 20.47
CA SER A 568 -28.10 -14.61 20.07
C SER A 568 -29.14 -14.85 21.16
N GLY A 569 -29.80 -13.75 21.54
CA GLY A 569 -30.98 -13.74 22.40
C GLY A 569 -32.25 -14.16 21.66
N SER A 570 -33.14 -14.74 22.44
CA SER A 570 -34.45 -15.32 22.12
C SER A 570 -35.42 -14.41 21.38
N TYR A 571 -35.98 -14.88 20.25
CA TYR A 571 -37.41 -14.69 19.88
C TYR A 571 -37.94 -15.95 19.19
N SER A 572 -39.15 -16.36 19.60
CA SER A 572 -39.85 -17.60 19.28
C SER A 572 -41.01 -17.36 18.32
N ARG A 573 -41.26 -18.27 17.35
CA ARG A 573 -42.54 -19.01 17.20
C ARG A 573 -42.67 -19.89 15.92
N TYR A 574 -43.03 -21.17 16.17
CA TYR A 574 -43.76 -22.21 15.37
C TYR A 574 -43.23 -22.61 13.97
N GLY A 575 -43.05 -23.88 13.56
CA GLY A 575 -43.46 -25.21 14.04
C GLY A 575 -42.68 -26.34 13.28
N PRO A 576 -43.06 -27.63 13.38
CA PRO A 576 -42.13 -28.71 13.75
C PRO A 576 -41.67 -29.60 12.59
N TYR A 577 -40.37 -29.93 12.53
CA TYR A 577 -39.89 -31.15 11.89
C TYR A 577 -38.69 -31.74 12.65
N HIS A 578 -38.74 -33.06 12.74
CA HIS A 578 -37.91 -34.00 13.49
C HIS A 578 -36.46 -33.62 13.79
N THR A 579 -36.12 -33.67 15.08
CA THR A 579 -34.77 -33.81 15.63
C THR A 579 -34.17 -35.16 15.26
N LEU A 580 -33.14 -35.15 14.41
CA LEU A 580 -32.10 -36.16 14.37
C LEU A 580 -30.84 -35.54 14.97
N THR A 581 -30.58 -35.89 16.22
CA THR A 581 -29.32 -35.61 16.91
C THR A 581 -28.16 -36.33 16.22
N THR A 582 -27.28 -35.59 15.54
CA THR A 582 -25.93 -36.03 15.16
C THR A 582 -24.87 -35.11 15.79
N HIS A 583 -24.92 -34.99 17.12
CA HIS A 583 -23.72 -34.61 17.87
C HIS A 583 -22.79 -35.84 17.93
N ASN A 584 -21.75 -35.85 17.09
CA ASN A 584 -20.41 -36.46 17.38
C ASN A 584 -19.43 -36.50 16.19
N GLY A 585 -19.73 -35.89 15.03
CA GLY A 585 -18.85 -36.01 13.85
C GLY A 585 -17.53 -35.20 13.88
N ALA A 586 -17.52 -34.00 14.47
CA ALA A 586 -16.39 -33.08 14.29
C ALA A 586 -15.15 -33.39 15.16
N ALA A 587 -15.34 -33.90 16.38
CA ALA A 587 -14.22 -34.29 17.25
C ALA A 587 -13.54 -35.60 16.79
N SER A 588 -14.29 -36.48 16.11
CA SER A 588 -13.78 -37.77 15.64
C SER A 588 -12.84 -37.65 14.43
N ILE A 589 -13.03 -36.65 13.56
CA ILE A 589 -12.25 -36.50 12.33
C ILE A 589 -10.86 -35.90 12.62
N SER A 590 -10.79 -34.91 13.53
CA SER A 590 -9.54 -34.31 14.01
C SER A 590 -8.62 -35.35 14.66
N ALA A 591 -9.15 -36.14 15.62
CA ALA A 591 -8.38 -37.16 16.30
C ALA A 591 -7.89 -38.29 15.36
N SER A 592 -8.67 -38.61 14.31
CA SER A 592 -8.28 -39.58 13.29
C SER A 592 -7.13 -39.08 12.41
N TYR A 593 -7.13 -37.80 12.04
CA TYR A 593 -6.08 -37.21 11.20
C TYR A 593 -4.75 -37.08 11.95
N THR A 594 -4.80 -36.65 13.22
CA THR A 594 -3.61 -36.54 14.08
C THR A 594 -2.97 -37.91 14.33
N ARG A 595 -3.77 -38.96 14.51
CA ARG A 595 -3.27 -40.34 14.65
C ARG A 595 -2.64 -40.86 13.36
N LEU A 596 -3.25 -40.58 12.20
CA LEU A 596 -2.70 -40.97 10.90
C LEU A 596 -1.37 -40.25 10.63
N PHE A 597 -1.28 -38.96 10.95
CA PHE A 597 -0.06 -38.15 10.82
C PHE A 597 1.08 -38.68 11.70
N LEU A 598 0.79 -39.03 12.96
CA LEU A 598 1.79 -39.63 13.86
C LEU A 598 2.26 -41.01 13.38
N ILE A 599 1.35 -41.86 12.91
CA ILE A 599 1.71 -43.18 12.36
C ILE A 599 2.60 -43.03 11.12
N LEU A 600 2.29 -42.08 10.23
CA LEU A 600 3.08 -41.84 9.02
C LEU A 600 4.49 -41.34 9.37
N ASN A 601 4.61 -40.41 10.31
CA ASN A 601 5.90 -39.88 10.74
C ASN A 601 6.76 -40.95 11.43
N ILE A 602 6.16 -41.79 12.28
CA ILE A 602 6.87 -42.92 12.90
C ILE A 602 7.33 -43.93 11.84
N ALA A 603 6.48 -44.24 10.85
CA ALA A 603 6.85 -45.14 9.76
C ALA A 603 8.00 -44.58 8.89
N ILE A 604 7.94 -43.29 8.54
CA ILE A 604 9.01 -42.60 7.79
C ILE A 604 10.30 -42.58 8.60
N PHE A 605 10.23 -42.31 9.91
CA PHE A 605 11.39 -42.34 10.79
C PHE A 605 12.02 -43.74 10.83
N ILE A 606 11.24 -44.81 10.97
CA ILE A 606 11.76 -46.20 10.97
C ILE A 606 12.39 -46.55 9.61
N VAL A 607 11.79 -46.11 8.49
CA VAL A 607 12.35 -46.34 7.15
C VAL A 607 13.67 -45.58 6.96
N LEU A 608 13.75 -44.33 7.38
CA LEU A 608 14.98 -43.54 7.34
C LEU A 608 16.06 -44.11 8.26
N LEU A 609 15.67 -44.61 9.44
CA LEU A 609 16.54 -45.31 10.38
C LEU A 609 17.10 -46.60 9.77
N ALA A 610 16.27 -47.41 9.12
CA ALA A 610 16.68 -48.63 8.42
C ALA A 610 17.59 -48.34 7.21
N LEU A 611 17.31 -47.27 6.45
CA LEU A 611 18.14 -46.81 5.34
C LEU A 611 19.50 -46.26 5.82
N GLN A 612 19.54 -45.60 6.97
CA GLN A 612 20.80 -45.17 7.57
C GLN A 612 21.59 -46.34 8.17
N LEU A 613 20.94 -47.26 8.89
CA LEU A 613 21.57 -48.47 9.44
C LEU A 613 22.19 -49.37 8.36
N SER A 614 21.47 -49.58 7.25
CA SER A 614 21.98 -50.34 6.10
C SER A 614 23.15 -49.66 5.38
N ARG A 615 23.19 -48.33 5.33
CA ARG A 615 24.32 -47.57 4.78
C ARG A 615 25.53 -47.47 5.73
N PHE A 616 25.33 -47.51 7.05
CA PHE A 616 26.39 -47.36 8.07
C PHE A 616 27.03 -48.68 8.56
N LEU A 617 26.58 -49.84 8.09
CA LEU A 617 27.26 -51.13 8.30
C LEU A 617 28.68 -51.17 7.69
N LYS A 618 29.04 -50.24 6.79
CA LYS A 618 30.33 -50.21 6.07
C LYS A 618 31.42 -49.30 6.64
N THR A 619 31.21 -48.57 7.74
CA THR A 619 32.21 -47.61 8.27
C THR A 619 32.69 -47.95 9.69
N LYS A 620 34.02 -47.84 9.91
CA LYS A 620 34.76 -48.37 11.08
C LYS A 620 34.74 -47.54 12.37
N ASN A 621 34.03 -46.41 12.45
CA ASN A 621 34.17 -45.50 13.59
C ASN A 621 33.01 -45.63 14.62
N MET A 622 33.30 -46.25 15.78
CA MET A 622 32.31 -46.71 16.76
C MET A 622 31.70 -45.61 17.64
N HIS A 623 32.41 -44.51 17.91
CA HIS A 623 31.94 -43.46 18.82
C HIS A 623 30.80 -42.62 18.22
N ARG A 624 30.89 -42.30 16.93
CA ARG A 624 29.86 -41.55 16.20
C ARG A 624 28.56 -42.35 16.05
N LYS A 625 28.67 -43.68 15.95
CA LYS A 625 27.52 -44.60 15.94
C LYS A 625 26.76 -44.57 17.27
N ARG A 626 27.47 -44.62 18.41
CA ARG A 626 26.85 -44.59 19.74
C ARG A 626 26.10 -43.28 20.01
N CYS A 627 26.67 -42.14 19.62
CA CYS A 627 26.02 -40.84 19.79
C CYS A 627 24.77 -40.70 18.91
N LEU A 628 24.85 -41.15 17.65
CA LEU A 628 23.70 -41.14 16.75
C LEU A 628 22.59 -42.09 17.23
N TYR A 629 22.93 -43.30 17.69
CA TYR A 629 21.94 -44.22 18.26
C TYR A 629 21.31 -43.67 19.55
N ALA A 630 22.07 -42.99 20.40
CA ALA A 630 21.51 -42.34 21.59
C ALA A 630 20.49 -41.25 21.23
N ILE A 631 20.79 -40.41 20.24
CA ILE A 631 19.86 -39.37 19.77
C ILE A 631 18.60 -40.00 19.16
N LEU A 632 18.75 -41.02 18.31
CA LEU A 632 17.63 -41.70 17.66
C LEU A 632 16.76 -42.48 18.66
N SER A 633 17.36 -43.04 19.72
CA SER A 633 16.61 -43.67 20.81
C SER A 633 15.82 -42.65 21.63
N ILE A 634 16.39 -41.47 21.91
CA ILE A 634 15.69 -40.38 22.61
C ILE A 634 14.51 -39.88 21.77
N ASP A 635 14.71 -39.67 20.47
CA ASP A 635 13.66 -39.21 19.56
C ASP A 635 12.51 -40.23 19.44
N CYS A 636 12.86 -41.52 19.36
CA CYS A 636 11.89 -42.61 19.36
C CYS A 636 11.09 -42.68 20.68
N CYS A 637 11.75 -42.48 21.82
CA CYS A 637 11.08 -42.40 23.13
C CYS A 637 10.12 -41.21 23.23
N ILE A 638 10.49 -40.04 22.69
CA ILE A 638 9.63 -38.85 22.66
C ILE A 638 8.40 -39.09 21.79
N LEU A 639 8.56 -39.68 20.60
CA LEU A 639 7.45 -40.02 19.71
C LEU A 639 6.50 -41.06 20.31
N LEU A 640 7.03 -42.08 21.01
CA LEU A 640 6.22 -43.07 21.73
C LEU A 640 5.48 -42.46 22.93
N TRP A 641 6.08 -41.51 23.63
CA TRP A 641 5.43 -40.76 24.71
C TRP A 641 4.30 -39.87 24.21
N LEU A 642 4.52 -39.15 23.10
CA LEU A 642 3.48 -38.36 22.44
C LEU A 642 2.33 -39.24 21.95
N TYR A 643 2.63 -40.40 21.36
CA TYR A 643 1.62 -41.37 20.95
C TYR A 643 0.83 -41.96 22.14
N SER A 644 1.51 -42.32 23.24
CA SER A 644 0.88 -42.86 24.44
C SER A 644 0.00 -41.83 25.16
N SER A 645 0.42 -40.56 25.18
CA SER A 645 -0.36 -39.44 25.71
C SER A 645 -1.64 -39.21 24.90
N CYS A 646 -1.53 -39.21 23.57
CA CYS A 646 -2.68 -39.09 22.64
C CYS A 646 -3.62 -40.32 22.64
N TYR A 647 -3.18 -41.46 23.19
CA TYR A 647 -4.02 -42.66 23.34
C TYR A 647 -4.89 -42.60 24.61
N ARG A 648 -4.46 -41.89 25.67
CA ARG A 648 -5.15 -41.86 26.98
C ARG A 648 -6.04 -40.63 27.21
N SER A 649 -5.87 -39.54 26.48
CA SER A 649 -6.75 -38.37 26.51
C SER A 649 -7.06 -37.88 25.08
N GLN A 650 -8.20 -37.21 24.88
CA GLN A 650 -8.51 -36.58 23.59
C GLN A 650 -7.36 -35.64 23.20
N CYS A 651 -6.70 -35.95 22.08
CA CYS A 651 -5.78 -35.07 21.38
C CYS A 651 -6.52 -33.77 20.97
#